data_AF-A0A932U7B5-F1
#
_entry.id   AF-A0A932U7B5-F1
#
_cell.length_a   1.000
_cell.length_b   1.000
_cell.length_c   1.000
_cell.angle_alpha   90.00
_cell.angle_beta   90.00
_cell.angle_gamma   90.00
#
_symmetry.space_group_name_H-M   'P 1'
#
loop_
_entity.id
_entity.type
_entity.pdbx_description
1 polymer ?
#
loop_
_entity_poly.entity_id
_entity_poly.type
_entity_poly.pdbx_seq_one_letter_code
_entity_poly.pdbx_strand_id
1 'polypeptide(L)'
;MTTLQSRLMLLVFIGFGIVSLGLTLAIYWGGAVSPDTDISADRDIAVVLEQVAGEKIEASTDASGQLLAVIPGSAQAGGQESNLPLPDGSYLSDFELDVDAFNFRNYGSTFPEGNLTIAEIYEIFGEGVCLRVENGVCTPTPAAQIWIDQMNGVMGQGHCLGFTVLAYDLFRGNLSTERFASQADIVNQLAQDVSVMRTLAQRWSLQTTPELLRASVVGTPRDIIIKLYELKEPVDLGIFGRKGGGHSMLAYGVENQGDGVYHILVYDNNWPNQKVFVEVDTNSNTWQYALSGENPAEVPAIWEGDAETRTLIFIPLSAYEQPVTCPFCPDRARASAKAGLAMLQPATGGGEFVVVALSGEEGNLQVSSPEGGRLGQFDGQFVNEIADALAVRPRSALYNNGEPILYLPKNQEFSVQVQPREGVAQGSASLRMIGPDIAVAIDNLTITPGQQEQFTFSPDSRQIGYIPSGGQTPTIQFAYFQGDASYLAVLSGVELQAGQEFGLGADGESGEFFVESAGGSEQPLTLVLSKIDGKGSSQFASNSLALAGNGALALDVQAWQENSSLTVTVDEDGNGAPDRTEEVADQPISELLSQPFQPEQVRQMLGQSAAFLAPQEAAALGQSLLEAIADGAVSGAEAGQLLFDLGHLGMDSQELAAFVQAGEMPVEEQAALLFNLYVDENQQQEIVAAAFPNPAQQIAVTAQLERLETARTVINEFEFTGQPPENFAQYVAGQNLSPDVQDALARVGNVPGSVGAGGQVIASAQSNDTPTDTPVPPTDTPQPTETPVPTDTPVPPTNTPVPPTNTPVPPTNTPRPTNTPVPPTNTPVPPTNTPRPTNTPVPPTNTPRPTNTPVPPTNTPRPTNTPVPPTNTPVPPT
;
A
#
# COMPACT_ATOMS: atom_id res chain seq x y z
N MET A 1 -20.56 -4.16 58.74
CA MET A 1 -20.07 -4.62 60.06
C MET A 1 -19.04 -5.71 59.78
N THR A 2 -17.75 -5.35 59.72
CA THR A 2 -16.75 -5.37 60.82
C THR A 2 -16.06 -6.74 61.00
N THR A 3 -14.86 -6.82 60.42
CA THR A 3 -13.56 -7.19 61.04
C THR A 3 -13.47 -8.47 61.88
N LEU A 4 -12.64 -9.47 61.53
CA LEU A 4 -11.16 -9.56 61.51
C LEU A 4 -10.52 -9.98 62.86
N GLN A 5 -9.72 -11.07 62.80
CA GLN A 5 -8.65 -11.53 63.72
C GLN A 5 -8.93 -11.96 65.18
N SER A 6 -8.45 -13.17 65.51
CA SER A 6 -7.41 -13.38 66.53
C SER A 6 -6.64 -14.70 66.31
N ARG A 7 -5.36 -14.73 66.70
CA ARG A 7 -4.36 -15.83 66.51
C ARG A 7 -4.15 -16.62 67.82
N LEU A 8 -3.44 -17.78 67.78
CA LEU A 8 -2.07 -17.98 68.35
C LEU A 8 -1.64 -19.47 68.52
N MET A 9 -0.31 -19.70 68.57
CA MET A 9 0.49 -20.91 68.92
C MET A 9 0.76 -21.93 67.78
N LEU A 10 1.98 -22.49 67.58
CA LEU A 10 3.27 -22.40 68.31
C LEU A 10 4.49 -22.55 67.35
N LEU A 11 5.73 -22.23 67.79
CA LEU A 11 6.99 -22.15 67.00
C LEU A 11 7.92 -23.40 67.07
N VAL A 12 8.93 -23.45 66.16
CA VAL A 12 10.40 -23.77 66.34
C VAL A 12 11.03 -24.81 65.35
N PHE A 13 11.65 -24.30 64.27
CA PHE A 13 13.04 -24.49 63.72
C PHE A 13 13.74 -25.83 63.28
N ILE A 14 14.56 -25.68 62.21
CA ILE A 14 15.75 -26.47 61.72
C ILE A 14 15.45 -27.85 61.06
N GLY A 15 16.12 -28.33 59.99
CA GLY A 15 17.14 -27.77 59.08
C GLY A 15 18.23 -28.79 58.63
N PHE A 16 18.57 -28.83 57.32
CA PHE A 16 19.64 -29.59 56.63
C PHE A 16 19.59 -31.15 56.57
N GLY A 17 19.87 -31.72 55.38
CA GLY A 17 20.27 -33.15 55.26
C GLY A 17 20.29 -33.79 53.86
N ILE A 18 21.51 -34.07 53.37
CA ILE A 18 21.91 -35.19 52.46
C ILE A 18 21.70 -35.03 50.94
N VAL A 19 22.83 -34.74 50.27
CA VAL A 19 23.18 -35.16 48.91
C VAL A 19 23.88 -36.53 48.98
N SER A 20 23.66 -37.41 47.98
CA SER A 20 24.59 -38.45 47.43
C SER A 20 23.96 -39.83 47.20
N LEU A 21 23.76 -40.19 45.92
CA LEU A 21 24.26 -41.42 45.26
C LEU A 21 23.64 -41.48 43.84
N GLY A 22 24.39 -41.67 42.75
CA GLY A 22 25.85 -41.75 42.66
C GLY A 22 26.33 -41.67 41.20
N LEU A 23 27.60 -41.28 41.04
CA LEU A 23 28.32 -41.27 39.77
C LEU A 23 29.50 -42.25 39.89
N THR A 24 29.57 -43.29 39.05
CA THR A 24 30.82 -44.07 38.86
C THR A 24 30.75 -44.96 37.60
N LEU A 25 31.22 -44.45 36.45
CA LEU A 25 32.39 -44.97 35.72
C LEU A 25 32.59 -44.22 34.39
N ALA A 26 33.74 -43.58 34.21
CA ALA A 26 34.22 -43.12 32.91
C ALA A 26 35.76 -43.02 32.92
N ILE A 27 36.45 -44.07 32.45
CA ILE A 27 37.85 -43.99 32.01
C ILE A 27 38.09 -45.03 30.90
N TYR A 28 38.20 -44.59 29.64
CA TYR A 28 39.29 -44.97 28.72
C TYR A 28 39.26 -44.10 27.45
N TRP A 29 40.25 -43.22 27.30
CA TRP A 29 40.54 -42.31 26.16
C TRP A 29 39.46 -41.26 25.81
N GLY A 30 39.77 -40.00 25.51
CA GLY A 30 41.09 -39.36 25.45
C GLY A 30 41.19 -38.32 24.32
N GLY A 31 40.54 -37.17 24.44
CA GLY A 31 40.59 -36.05 23.49
C GLY A 31 39.70 -34.90 23.98
N ALA A 32 40.17 -33.65 23.88
CA ALA A 32 39.57 -32.50 24.58
C ALA A 32 39.11 -31.39 23.62
N VAL A 33 37.98 -30.76 23.96
CA VAL A 33 37.60 -29.39 23.53
C VAL A 33 36.89 -28.71 24.72
N SER A 34 37.07 -27.39 24.86
CA SER A 34 36.50 -26.54 25.92
C SER A 34 35.04 -26.11 25.63
N PRO A 35 34.32 -25.50 26.59
CA PRO A 35 32.86 -25.35 26.52
C PRO A 35 32.41 -24.08 25.79
N ASP A 36 31.16 -24.08 25.31
CA ASP A 36 30.10 -23.20 25.85
C ASP A 36 28.75 -23.57 25.18
N THR A 37 27.81 -24.09 25.97
CA THR A 37 26.40 -24.27 25.59
C THR A 37 25.62 -24.51 26.87
N ASP A 38 25.03 -23.45 27.43
CA ASP A 38 24.18 -23.56 28.62
C ASP A 38 22.76 -23.95 28.18
N ILE A 39 22.21 -25.00 28.79
CA ILE A 39 20.88 -25.54 28.51
C ILE A 39 20.05 -25.32 29.77
N SER A 40 19.18 -24.30 29.76
CA SER A 40 18.20 -24.11 30.84
C SER A 40 16.92 -23.40 30.40
N ALA A 41 15.98 -24.17 29.85
CA ALA A 41 14.57 -23.81 29.80
C ALA A 41 13.68 -25.05 29.72
N ASP A 42 13.27 -25.60 30.88
CA ASP A 42 12.05 -26.40 30.96
C ASP A 42 11.50 -26.46 32.40
N ARG A 43 10.23 -26.05 32.58
CA ARG A 43 9.35 -26.39 33.73
C ARG A 43 7.91 -25.85 33.59
N ASP A 44 7.03 -26.76 33.16
CA ASP A 44 5.72 -27.08 33.77
C ASP A 44 4.46 -26.16 33.65
N ILE A 45 3.57 -26.52 32.70
CA ILE A 45 2.20 -27.08 32.91
C ILE A 45 0.95 -26.17 33.24
N ALA A 46 0.11 -25.95 32.20
CA ALA A 46 -1.32 -26.35 32.00
C ALA A 46 -2.59 -25.59 32.52
N VAL A 47 -3.75 -26.08 31.99
CA VAL A 47 -5.22 -25.86 32.25
C VAL A 47 -5.85 -24.58 31.60
N VAL A 48 -7.03 -24.53 30.94
CA VAL A 48 -8.36 -25.22 31.03
C VAL A 48 -9.13 -25.32 29.67
N LEU A 49 -10.07 -26.28 29.53
CA LEU A 49 -10.96 -26.59 28.38
C LEU A 49 -12.46 -26.25 28.60
N GLU A 50 -13.27 -26.44 27.53
CA GLU A 50 -14.75 -26.63 27.44
C GLU A 50 -15.66 -25.38 27.21
N GLN A 51 -16.72 -25.40 26.35
CA GLN A 51 -17.11 -26.29 25.23
C GLN A 51 -18.26 -25.67 24.37
N VAL A 52 -18.30 -25.98 23.04
CA VAL A 52 -19.46 -26.21 22.12
C VAL A 52 -19.52 -25.29 20.86
N ALA A 53 -19.48 -25.94 19.68
CA ALA A 53 -19.90 -25.43 18.37
C ALA A 53 -19.16 -24.20 17.76
N GLY A 54 -17.89 -23.99 18.11
CA GLY A 54 -16.96 -23.18 17.33
C GLY A 54 -15.58 -23.83 17.37
N GLU A 55 -14.96 -24.06 16.21
CA GLU A 55 -13.58 -24.58 16.14
C GLU A 55 -12.58 -23.43 16.33
N LYS A 56 -11.62 -23.61 17.23
CA LYS A 56 -10.53 -22.64 17.45
C LYS A 56 -9.46 -22.81 16.37
N ILE A 57 -8.90 -21.67 15.94
CA ILE A 57 -7.76 -21.61 15.03
C ILE A 57 -6.47 -21.82 15.85
N GLU A 58 -5.60 -22.72 15.40
CA GLU A 58 -4.23 -22.83 15.94
C GLU A 58 -3.23 -22.32 14.89
N ALA A 59 -2.38 -21.40 15.32
CA ALA A 59 -1.37 -20.73 14.52
C ALA A 59 -0.10 -21.60 14.39
N SER A 60 0.42 -21.76 13.17
CA SER A 60 1.68 -22.45 12.91
C SER A 60 2.84 -21.46 12.94
N THR A 61 3.58 -21.41 14.05
CA THR A 61 4.79 -20.59 14.21
C THR A 61 6.05 -21.46 14.20
N ASP A 62 7.13 -20.97 13.62
CA ASP A 62 8.45 -21.58 13.77
C ASP A 62 9.05 -21.35 15.19
N ALA A 63 10.25 -21.86 15.43
CA ALA A 63 10.97 -21.67 16.70
C ALA A 63 11.39 -20.20 16.99
N SER A 64 11.19 -19.30 16.02
CA SER A 64 11.38 -17.84 16.12
C SER A 64 10.09 -17.09 16.42
N GLY A 65 8.93 -17.76 16.40
CA GLY A 65 7.60 -17.14 16.53
C GLY A 65 7.04 -16.57 15.22
N GLN A 66 7.70 -16.79 14.08
CA GLN A 66 7.28 -16.28 12.78
C GLN A 66 6.21 -17.20 12.18
N LEU A 67 5.09 -16.62 11.74
CA LEU A 67 3.95 -17.36 11.16
C LEU A 67 3.97 -17.31 9.64
N LEU A 68 4.01 -18.49 9.02
CA LEU A 68 4.42 -18.64 7.62
C LEU A 68 3.31 -19.07 6.65
N ALA A 69 2.14 -19.45 7.17
CA ALA A 69 0.92 -19.67 6.39
C ALA A 69 -0.32 -19.40 7.26
N VAL A 70 -1.35 -18.79 6.68
CA VAL A 70 -2.64 -18.69 7.36
C VAL A 70 -3.45 -19.94 7.04
N ILE A 71 -3.87 -20.63 8.10
CA ILE A 71 -4.64 -21.87 8.04
C ILE A 71 -6.12 -21.51 8.19
N PRO A 72 -6.97 -21.67 7.16
CA PRO A 72 -8.42 -21.68 7.35
C PRO A 72 -8.78 -22.87 8.24
N GLY A 73 -9.66 -22.67 9.22
CA GLY A 73 -10.02 -23.71 10.18
C GLY A 73 -10.59 -24.97 9.53
N SER A 74 -9.76 -26.01 9.41
CA SER A 74 -10.17 -27.41 9.35
C SER A 74 -8.98 -28.34 9.62
N ALA A 75 -9.26 -29.50 10.25
CA ALA A 75 -8.31 -30.57 10.58
C ALA A 75 -7.15 -30.19 11.53
N GLN A 76 -7.43 -30.36 12.83
CA GLN A 76 -6.50 -30.67 13.94
C GLN A 76 -4.99 -30.42 13.75
N ALA A 77 -4.38 -29.69 14.70
CA ALA A 77 -2.94 -29.76 14.99
C ALA A 77 -2.45 -31.13 15.55
N GLY A 78 -3.28 -32.17 15.40
CA GLY A 78 -2.97 -33.58 15.66
C GLY A 78 -3.28 -34.47 14.44
N GLY A 79 -3.34 -33.90 13.23
CA GLY A 79 -3.42 -34.67 12.00
C GLY A 79 -2.26 -35.66 11.94
N GLN A 80 -2.57 -36.95 12.09
CA GLN A 80 -1.59 -38.01 11.83
C GLN A 80 -1.10 -37.87 10.39
N GLU A 81 0.19 -38.08 10.15
CA GLU A 81 0.72 -38.25 8.79
C GLU A 81 -0.20 -39.16 7.98
N SER A 82 -0.46 -38.77 6.72
CA SER A 82 -1.29 -39.58 5.84
C SER A 82 -0.65 -40.95 5.64
N ASN A 83 -1.23 -41.95 6.32
CA ASN A 83 -1.00 -43.37 6.10
C ASN A 83 -1.55 -43.86 4.74
N LEU A 84 -1.91 -42.93 3.84
CA LEU A 84 -2.23 -43.23 2.46
C LEU A 84 -0.94 -43.68 1.74
N PRO A 85 -1.05 -44.66 0.82
CA PRO A 85 0.08 -45.09 0.00
C PRO A 85 0.53 -43.94 -0.90
N LEU A 86 1.84 -43.77 -1.03
CA LEU A 86 2.40 -42.81 -1.96
C LEU A 86 2.15 -43.24 -3.43
N PRO A 87 2.05 -42.29 -4.38
CA PRO A 87 1.81 -42.61 -5.78
C PRO A 87 3.03 -43.22 -6.50
N ASP A 88 2.85 -44.45 -7.02
CA ASP A 88 3.84 -45.17 -7.84
C ASP A 88 3.79 -44.72 -9.33
N GLY A 89 4.31 -43.53 -9.63
CA GLY A 89 4.47 -43.04 -11.01
C GLY A 89 4.63 -41.51 -11.09
N SER A 90 4.72 -40.95 -12.29
CA SER A 90 4.76 -39.50 -12.55
C SER A 90 3.50 -39.04 -13.30
N TYR A 91 3.18 -37.75 -13.28
CA TYR A 91 2.17 -37.15 -14.16
C TYR A 91 2.60 -35.77 -14.67
N LEU A 92 2.04 -35.39 -15.82
CA LEU A 92 2.19 -34.09 -16.46
C LEU A 92 0.80 -33.66 -16.95
N SER A 93 0.47 -32.37 -16.86
CA SER A 93 -0.68 -31.80 -17.58
C SER A 93 -0.31 -31.46 -19.02
N ASP A 94 -1.28 -30.99 -19.81
CA ASP A 94 -1.05 -30.55 -21.19
C ASP A 94 -0.44 -29.13 -21.31
N PHE A 95 0.12 -28.56 -20.22
CA PHE A 95 0.64 -27.19 -20.17
C PHE A 95 2.12 -27.17 -20.63
N GLU A 96 2.42 -26.41 -21.68
CA GLU A 96 3.74 -26.35 -22.33
C GLU A 96 4.42 -24.99 -22.10
N LEU A 97 5.61 -24.98 -21.48
CA LEU A 97 6.29 -23.73 -21.08
C LEU A 97 6.61 -22.77 -22.23
N ASP A 98 6.87 -23.28 -23.43
CA ASP A 98 7.15 -22.48 -24.63
C ASP A 98 5.88 -22.04 -25.40
N VAL A 99 4.70 -22.39 -24.89
CA VAL A 99 3.39 -22.04 -25.46
C VAL A 99 2.55 -21.23 -24.47
N ASP A 100 2.34 -21.77 -23.28
CA ASP A 100 1.35 -21.33 -22.29
C ASP A 100 1.90 -20.39 -21.20
N ALA A 101 3.23 -20.23 -21.13
CA ALA A 101 3.88 -19.38 -20.15
C ALA A 101 4.35 -18.04 -20.77
N PHE A 102 4.31 -16.97 -19.97
CA PHE A 102 4.84 -15.66 -20.39
C PHE A 102 6.36 -15.71 -20.54
N ASN A 103 6.87 -14.98 -21.54
CA ASN A 103 8.30 -14.92 -21.86
C ASN A 103 9.07 -13.85 -21.06
N PHE A 104 8.36 -12.93 -20.40
CA PHE A 104 8.89 -11.85 -19.59
C PHE A 104 8.79 -12.17 -18.09
N ARG A 105 9.65 -11.50 -17.30
CA ARG A 105 9.72 -11.69 -15.85
C ARG A 105 8.55 -11.00 -15.16
N ASN A 106 8.20 -11.50 -13.99
CA ASN A 106 7.51 -10.76 -12.93
C ASN A 106 8.12 -9.35 -12.71
N TYR A 107 7.41 -8.45 -12.04
CA TYR A 107 7.86 -7.06 -11.81
C TYR A 107 7.23 -6.46 -10.55
N GLY A 108 7.90 -5.44 -9.99
CA GLY A 108 7.50 -4.71 -8.79
C GLY A 108 6.86 -3.35 -9.11
N SER A 109 7.19 -2.33 -8.31
CA SER A 109 6.68 -0.96 -8.36
C SER A 109 7.01 -0.18 -9.64
N THR A 110 7.96 -0.66 -10.44
CA THR A 110 8.53 0.06 -11.61
C THR A 110 7.53 0.36 -12.76
N PHE A 111 6.34 -0.26 -12.79
CA PHE A 111 5.37 -0.16 -13.89
C PHE A 111 3.95 0.27 -13.43
N PRO A 112 3.78 1.50 -12.90
CA PRO A 112 2.50 1.92 -12.32
C PRO A 112 1.35 2.05 -13.34
N GLU A 113 1.62 2.12 -14.65
CA GLU A 113 0.59 2.00 -15.70
C GLU A 113 -0.17 0.66 -15.66
N GLY A 114 0.49 -0.38 -15.15
CA GLY A 114 -0.02 -1.74 -15.01
C GLY A 114 -0.85 -1.99 -13.75
N ASN A 115 -0.92 -1.02 -12.84
CA ASN A 115 -1.69 -1.10 -11.61
C ASN A 115 -3.20 -1.25 -11.84
N LEU A 116 -3.91 -1.71 -10.80
CA LEU A 116 -5.37 -1.77 -10.78
C LEU A 116 -5.96 -0.37 -10.98
N THR A 117 -6.95 -0.27 -11.87
CA THR A 117 -7.85 0.87 -11.96
C THR A 117 -9.27 0.44 -11.55
N ILE A 118 -10.20 1.39 -11.52
CA ILE A 118 -11.61 1.08 -11.28
C ILE A 118 -12.21 0.13 -12.33
N ALA A 119 -11.64 0.04 -13.54
CA ALA A 119 -12.12 -0.86 -14.59
C ALA A 119 -11.90 -2.35 -14.21
N GLU A 120 -10.69 -2.70 -13.79
CA GLU A 120 -10.34 -4.07 -13.40
C GLU A 120 -11.14 -4.52 -12.18
N ILE A 121 -11.39 -3.62 -11.23
CA ILE A 121 -12.10 -3.90 -9.98
C ILE A 121 -13.63 -3.92 -10.17
N TYR A 122 -14.15 -3.16 -11.13
CA TYR A 122 -15.54 -3.29 -11.59
C TYR A 122 -15.82 -4.65 -12.25
N GLU A 123 -14.86 -5.22 -13.00
CA GLU A 123 -14.99 -6.59 -13.54
C GLU A 123 -15.06 -7.66 -12.42
N ILE A 124 -14.37 -7.47 -11.28
CA ILE A 124 -14.39 -8.41 -10.15
C ILE A 124 -15.68 -8.27 -9.30
N PHE A 125 -16.00 -7.05 -8.86
CA PHE A 125 -17.03 -6.80 -7.83
C PHE A 125 -18.35 -6.23 -8.40
N GLY A 126 -18.38 -5.82 -9.67
CA GLY A 126 -19.57 -5.27 -10.34
C GLY A 126 -19.95 -3.86 -9.87
N GLU A 127 -21.22 -3.48 -10.10
CA GLU A 127 -21.73 -2.11 -9.87
C GLU A 127 -21.54 -1.56 -8.44
N GLY A 128 -21.27 -2.40 -7.44
CA GLY A 128 -21.10 -1.96 -6.05
C GLY A 128 -19.86 -1.14 -5.75
N VAL A 129 -18.88 -1.13 -6.66
CA VAL A 129 -17.69 -0.27 -6.55
C VAL A 129 -17.91 1.13 -7.15
N CYS A 130 -19.01 1.33 -7.86
CA CYS A 130 -19.37 2.59 -8.52
C CYS A 130 -20.40 3.37 -7.73
N LEU A 131 -20.22 4.70 -7.64
CA LEU A 131 -21.32 5.61 -7.29
C LEU A 131 -22.24 5.84 -8.48
N ARG A 132 -21.69 5.79 -9.69
CA ARG A 132 -22.39 6.06 -10.94
C ARG A 132 -21.73 5.33 -12.09
N VAL A 133 -22.53 4.87 -13.05
CA VAL A 133 -22.05 4.37 -14.34
C VAL A 133 -22.67 5.22 -15.45
N GLU A 134 -21.86 6.02 -16.13
CA GLU A 134 -22.29 6.89 -17.23
C GLU A 134 -21.54 6.50 -18.51
N ASN A 135 -22.27 6.25 -19.61
CA ASN A 135 -21.73 5.78 -20.89
C ASN A 135 -20.82 4.52 -20.81
N GLY A 136 -20.91 3.75 -19.72
CA GLY A 136 -20.06 2.59 -19.44
C GLY A 136 -18.84 2.89 -18.56
N VAL A 137 -18.59 4.16 -18.22
CA VAL A 137 -17.53 4.59 -17.31
C VAL A 137 -18.06 4.54 -15.87
N CYS A 138 -17.35 3.84 -14.99
CA CYS A 138 -17.61 3.79 -13.55
C CYS A 138 -16.92 4.97 -12.85
N THR A 139 -17.68 5.80 -12.13
CA THR A 139 -17.13 6.70 -11.12
C THR A 139 -16.95 5.90 -9.82
N PRO A 140 -15.72 5.71 -9.30
CA PRO A 140 -15.49 4.91 -8.11
C PRO A 140 -16.20 5.48 -6.88
N THR A 141 -16.52 4.62 -5.92
CA THR A 141 -16.72 5.07 -4.53
C THR A 141 -15.35 5.42 -3.93
N PRO A 142 -15.25 6.41 -3.02
CA PRO A 142 -14.02 6.65 -2.28
C PRO A 142 -13.48 5.39 -1.59
N ALA A 143 -14.34 4.55 -0.99
CA ALA A 143 -13.92 3.27 -0.40
C ALA A 143 -13.27 2.30 -1.41
N ALA A 144 -13.75 2.28 -2.67
CA ALA A 144 -13.12 1.52 -3.74
C ALA A 144 -11.75 2.08 -4.11
N GLN A 145 -11.57 3.40 -4.13
CA GLN A 145 -10.28 4.03 -4.39
C GLN A 145 -9.30 3.77 -3.22
N ILE A 146 -9.75 3.82 -1.96
CA ILE A 146 -8.94 3.48 -0.77
C ILE A 146 -8.44 2.04 -0.86
N TRP A 147 -9.28 1.12 -1.35
CA TRP A 147 -8.91 -0.27 -1.54
C TRP A 147 -7.98 -0.49 -2.75
N ILE A 148 -8.22 0.18 -3.89
CA ILE A 148 -7.37 0.10 -5.09
C ILE A 148 -5.93 0.51 -4.76
N ASP A 149 -5.75 1.67 -4.12
CA ASP A 149 -4.43 2.20 -3.79
C ASP A 149 -3.70 1.27 -2.79
N GLN A 150 -4.42 0.69 -1.82
CA GLN A 150 -3.84 -0.28 -0.90
C GLN A 150 -3.38 -1.56 -1.62
N MET A 151 -4.17 -2.08 -2.56
CA MET A 151 -3.79 -3.28 -3.30
C MET A 151 -2.62 -3.02 -4.24
N ASN A 152 -2.59 -1.86 -4.91
CA ASN A 152 -1.46 -1.43 -5.74
C ASN A 152 -0.16 -1.29 -4.92
N GLY A 153 -0.23 -0.68 -3.73
CA GLY A 153 0.93 -0.58 -2.83
C GLY A 153 1.48 -1.94 -2.37
N VAL A 154 0.61 -2.91 -2.07
CA VAL A 154 1.02 -4.28 -1.69
C VAL A 154 1.59 -5.05 -2.89
N MET A 155 1.05 -4.81 -4.08
CA MET A 155 1.42 -5.47 -5.33
C MET A 155 2.75 -4.97 -5.92
N GLY A 156 3.23 -3.80 -5.50
CA GLY A 156 4.58 -3.30 -5.82
C GLY A 156 5.72 -4.25 -5.40
N GLN A 157 5.44 -5.25 -4.57
CA GLN A 157 6.36 -6.30 -4.15
C GLN A 157 6.39 -7.53 -5.10
N GLY A 158 5.54 -7.57 -6.12
CA GLY A 158 5.53 -8.61 -7.15
C GLY A 158 4.15 -9.10 -7.56
N HIS A 159 3.97 -9.32 -8.86
CA HIS A 159 2.73 -9.73 -9.53
C HIS A 159 2.58 -11.27 -9.70
N CYS A 160 3.42 -12.08 -9.05
CA CYS A 160 3.57 -13.53 -9.29
C CYS A 160 2.28 -14.35 -9.44
N LEU A 161 1.28 -14.15 -8.57
CA LEU A 161 -0.01 -14.83 -8.70
C LEU A 161 -0.75 -14.45 -10.00
N GLY A 162 -0.68 -13.19 -10.39
CA GLY A 162 -1.26 -12.69 -11.62
C GLY A 162 -0.79 -13.50 -12.82
N PHE A 163 0.51 -13.79 -12.88
CA PHE A 163 1.09 -14.65 -13.92
C PHE A 163 0.55 -16.08 -13.85
N THR A 164 0.56 -16.69 -12.66
CA THR A 164 0.05 -18.05 -12.42
C THR A 164 -1.40 -18.22 -12.88
N VAL A 165 -2.29 -17.28 -12.52
CA VAL A 165 -3.72 -17.38 -12.85
C VAL A 165 -4.00 -16.98 -14.31
N LEU A 166 -3.35 -15.93 -14.83
CA LEU A 166 -3.58 -15.48 -16.21
C LEU A 166 -3.02 -16.47 -17.25
N ALA A 167 -1.87 -17.10 -16.99
CA ALA A 167 -1.33 -18.17 -17.82
C ALA A 167 -2.31 -19.36 -17.89
N TYR A 168 -2.93 -19.71 -16.76
CA TYR A 168 -3.96 -20.75 -16.71
C TYR A 168 -5.24 -20.36 -17.46
N ASP A 169 -5.74 -19.13 -17.29
CA ASP A 169 -6.92 -18.64 -18.01
C ASP A 169 -6.72 -18.70 -19.54
N LEU A 170 -5.52 -18.39 -20.02
CA LEU A 170 -5.16 -18.47 -21.43
C LEU A 170 -5.02 -19.93 -21.90
N PHE A 171 -4.29 -20.76 -21.15
CA PHE A 171 -4.14 -22.21 -21.40
C PHE A 171 -5.49 -22.95 -21.50
N ARG A 172 -6.45 -22.60 -20.63
CA ARG A 172 -7.80 -23.20 -20.63
C ARG A 172 -8.72 -22.64 -21.72
N GLY A 173 -8.35 -21.52 -22.37
CA GLY A 173 -9.20 -20.78 -23.28
C GLY A 173 -10.35 -20.03 -22.58
N ASN A 174 -10.23 -19.76 -21.27
CA ASN A 174 -11.12 -18.86 -20.53
C ASN A 174 -10.92 -17.41 -21.03
N LEU A 175 -9.69 -17.07 -21.43
CA LEU A 175 -9.32 -15.86 -22.16
C LEU A 175 -8.64 -16.21 -23.49
N SER A 176 -8.66 -15.27 -24.44
CA SER A 176 -7.94 -15.37 -25.71
C SER A 176 -6.76 -14.41 -25.73
N THR A 177 -5.63 -14.83 -26.29
CA THR A 177 -4.46 -13.98 -26.57
C THR A 177 -4.80 -12.78 -27.45
N GLU A 178 -5.80 -12.92 -28.34
CA GLU A 178 -6.34 -11.84 -29.18
C GLU A 178 -6.90 -10.65 -28.36
N ARG A 179 -7.26 -10.84 -27.08
CA ARG A 179 -7.66 -9.75 -26.16
C ARG A 179 -6.50 -8.76 -25.93
N PHE A 180 -5.27 -9.26 -25.95
CA PHE A 180 -4.06 -8.52 -25.60
C PHE A 180 -3.31 -8.08 -26.85
N ALA A 181 -3.04 -9.01 -27.77
CA ALA A 181 -2.33 -8.74 -29.01
C ALA A 181 -2.97 -9.49 -30.19
N SER A 182 -3.46 -8.75 -31.18
CA SER A 182 -4.18 -9.32 -32.35
C SER A 182 -3.36 -10.27 -33.25
N GLN A 183 -2.05 -10.39 -33.01
CA GLN A 183 -1.13 -11.25 -33.76
C GLN A 183 -0.50 -12.34 -32.87
N ALA A 184 -0.91 -12.47 -31.61
CA ALA A 184 -0.40 -13.49 -30.70
C ALA A 184 -1.27 -14.75 -30.76
N ASP A 185 -0.70 -15.85 -31.25
CA ASP A 185 -1.34 -17.17 -31.30
C ASP A 185 -1.17 -17.96 -29.97
N ILE A 186 -0.17 -17.58 -29.14
CA ILE A 186 0.24 -18.29 -27.91
C ILE A 186 0.63 -17.29 -26.81
N VAL A 187 0.61 -17.71 -25.53
CA VAL A 187 0.93 -16.85 -24.38
C VAL A 187 2.37 -16.33 -24.43
N ASN A 188 3.30 -17.18 -24.89
CA ASN A 188 4.71 -16.83 -25.04
C ASN A 188 4.99 -15.68 -26.04
N GLN A 189 3.99 -15.25 -26.83
CA GLN A 189 4.09 -14.11 -27.75
C GLN A 189 3.55 -12.79 -27.16
N LEU A 190 2.95 -12.82 -25.96
CA LEU A 190 2.47 -11.61 -25.29
C LEU A 190 3.64 -10.84 -24.66
N ALA A 191 3.70 -9.53 -24.92
CA ALA A 191 4.63 -8.61 -24.30
C ALA A 191 4.10 -8.11 -22.93
N GLN A 192 4.96 -7.39 -22.20
CA GLN A 192 4.62 -6.72 -20.94
C GLN A 192 3.80 -5.44 -21.20
N ASP A 193 2.72 -5.55 -21.95
CA ASP A 193 1.86 -4.41 -22.34
C ASP A 193 0.88 -4.06 -21.21
N VAL A 194 0.43 -2.79 -21.16
CA VAL A 194 -0.51 -2.27 -20.16
C VAL A 194 -1.75 -3.16 -19.97
N SER A 195 -2.32 -3.69 -21.06
CA SER A 195 -3.50 -4.56 -21.00
C SER A 195 -3.22 -5.91 -20.34
N VAL A 196 -2.03 -6.47 -20.56
CA VAL A 196 -1.55 -7.68 -19.90
C VAL A 196 -1.27 -7.37 -18.43
N MET A 197 -0.51 -6.31 -18.14
CA MET A 197 -0.16 -5.90 -16.78
C MET A 197 -1.38 -5.65 -15.89
N ARG A 198 -2.38 -4.90 -16.38
CA ARG A 198 -3.63 -4.67 -15.64
C ARG A 198 -4.42 -5.95 -15.39
N THR A 199 -4.37 -6.93 -16.31
CA THR A 199 -5.02 -8.22 -16.08
C THR A 199 -4.23 -9.10 -15.10
N LEU A 200 -2.89 -9.05 -15.14
CA LEU A 200 -2.04 -9.66 -14.11
C LEU A 200 -2.38 -9.07 -12.73
N ALA A 201 -2.48 -7.75 -12.62
CA ALA A 201 -2.87 -7.03 -11.40
C ALA A 201 -4.28 -7.41 -10.92
N GLN A 202 -5.25 -7.46 -11.83
CA GLN A 202 -6.62 -7.93 -11.55
C GLN A 202 -6.62 -9.32 -10.93
N ARG A 203 -5.94 -10.28 -11.57
CA ARG A 203 -5.84 -11.67 -11.09
C ARG A 203 -5.05 -11.81 -9.80
N TRP A 204 -3.98 -11.03 -9.65
CA TRP A 204 -3.18 -10.95 -8.44
C TRP A 204 -4.03 -10.55 -7.23
N SER A 205 -4.98 -9.63 -7.39
CA SER A 205 -5.82 -9.14 -6.28
C SER A 205 -6.67 -10.25 -5.64
N LEU A 206 -6.96 -11.33 -6.36
CA LEU A 206 -7.85 -12.41 -5.90
C LEU A 206 -7.30 -13.20 -4.70
N GLN A 207 -5.97 -13.30 -4.49
CA GLN A 207 -5.43 -13.94 -3.27
C GLN A 207 -5.81 -13.20 -1.99
N THR A 208 -6.15 -11.92 -2.09
CA THR A 208 -6.51 -11.11 -0.91
C THR A 208 -7.89 -11.49 -0.38
N THR A 209 -8.69 -12.27 -1.12
CA THR A 209 -10.08 -12.58 -0.80
C THR A 209 -10.24 -13.75 0.18
N PRO A 210 -11.21 -13.68 1.12
CA PRO A 210 -11.53 -14.79 2.03
C PRO A 210 -11.89 -16.11 1.33
N GLU A 211 -12.50 -16.06 0.15
CA GLU A 211 -12.89 -17.24 -0.64
C GLU A 211 -11.68 -18.03 -1.14
N LEU A 212 -10.68 -17.34 -1.70
CA LEU A 212 -9.46 -18.00 -2.17
C LEU A 212 -8.58 -18.48 -1.01
N LEU A 213 -8.52 -17.73 0.10
CA LEU A 213 -7.86 -18.22 1.31
C LEU A 213 -8.48 -19.55 1.78
N ARG A 214 -9.82 -19.65 1.85
CA ARG A 214 -10.53 -20.88 2.25
C ARG A 214 -10.40 -22.03 1.24
N ALA A 215 -10.09 -21.75 -0.02
CA ALA A 215 -9.81 -22.77 -1.03
C ALA A 215 -8.39 -23.37 -0.92
N SER A 216 -7.53 -22.85 -0.03
CA SER A 216 -6.14 -23.30 0.12
C SER A 216 -6.02 -24.72 0.66
N VAL A 217 -5.33 -25.56 -0.11
CA VAL A 217 -4.96 -26.92 0.29
C VAL A 217 -3.66 -26.86 1.08
N VAL A 218 -3.80 -26.93 2.40
CA VAL A 218 -2.68 -27.01 3.37
C VAL A 218 -2.44 -28.48 3.77
N GLY A 219 -1.20 -28.83 4.12
CA GLY A 219 -0.81 -30.16 4.60
C GLY A 219 0.70 -30.24 4.87
N THR A 220 1.21 -31.43 5.21
CA THR A 220 2.66 -31.66 5.16
C THR A 220 3.13 -31.83 3.70
N PRO A 221 4.43 -31.72 3.38
CA PRO A 221 4.92 -31.93 2.02
C PRO A 221 4.49 -33.28 1.40
N ARG A 222 4.48 -34.36 2.19
CA ARG A 222 3.90 -35.66 1.82
C ARG A 222 2.41 -35.57 1.44
N ASP A 223 1.59 -34.88 2.22
CA ASP A 223 0.15 -34.73 1.95
C ASP A 223 -0.09 -33.91 0.68
N ILE A 224 0.73 -32.87 0.44
CA ILE A 224 0.66 -32.07 -0.79
C ILE A 224 0.90 -32.95 -2.02
N ILE A 225 1.95 -33.78 -2.02
CA ILE A 225 2.21 -34.75 -3.10
C ILE A 225 0.99 -35.66 -3.31
N ILE A 226 0.42 -36.26 -2.26
CA ILE A 226 -0.75 -37.15 -2.40
C ILE A 226 -1.93 -36.41 -3.05
N LYS A 227 -2.28 -35.22 -2.56
CA LYS A 227 -3.41 -34.43 -3.08
C LYS A 227 -3.18 -33.93 -4.52
N LEU A 228 -1.94 -33.60 -4.89
CA LEU A 228 -1.58 -33.28 -6.28
C LEU A 228 -1.83 -34.46 -7.23
N TYR A 229 -1.50 -35.69 -6.81
CA TYR A 229 -1.81 -36.91 -7.59
C TYR A 229 -3.28 -37.33 -7.57
N GLU A 230 -4.08 -36.88 -6.62
CA GLU A 230 -5.53 -37.04 -6.64
C GLU A 230 -6.18 -36.09 -7.66
N LEU A 231 -5.67 -34.85 -7.76
CA LEU A 231 -6.19 -33.81 -8.66
C LEU A 231 -5.68 -33.97 -10.12
N LYS A 232 -4.37 -34.06 -10.33
CA LYS A 232 -3.68 -34.16 -11.64
C LYS A 232 -3.96 -33.03 -12.64
N GLU A 233 -4.29 -31.85 -12.14
CA GLU A 233 -4.47 -30.64 -12.94
C GLU A 233 -3.40 -29.60 -12.57
N PRO A 234 -3.19 -28.55 -13.39
CA PRO A 234 -2.37 -27.42 -12.97
C PRO A 234 -2.94 -26.75 -11.71
N VAL A 235 -2.05 -26.27 -10.84
CA VAL A 235 -2.42 -25.57 -9.61
C VAL A 235 -1.57 -24.33 -9.37
N ASP A 236 -2.10 -23.38 -8.61
CA ASP A 236 -1.33 -22.30 -8.01
C ASP A 236 -0.60 -22.86 -6.79
N LEU A 237 0.69 -23.14 -6.95
CA LEU A 237 1.58 -23.64 -5.89
C LEU A 237 2.13 -22.45 -5.11
N GLY A 238 1.80 -22.39 -3.82
CA GLY A 238 2.35 -21.42 -2.88
C GLY A 238 3.52 -22.01 -2.11
N ILE A 239 4.67 -21.33 -2.17
CA ILE A 239 5.82 -21.60 -1.28
C ILE A 239 6.09 -20.38 -0.40
N PHE A 240 6.50 -20.61 0.84
CA PHE A 240 6.83 -19.55 1.82
C PHE A 240 8.18 -19.83 2.49
N GLY A 241 9.04 -18.82 2.58
CA GLY A 241 10.35 -18.96 3.20
C GLY A 241 10.27 -18.99 4.73
N ARG A 242 11.15 -19.74 5.41
CA ARG A 242 11.16 -19.79 6.90
C ARG A 242 11.30 -18.41 7.56
N LYS A 243 11.93 -17.46 6.89
CA LYS A 243 12.21 -16.11 7.39
C LYS A 243 11.19 -15.05 6.95
N GLY A 244 10.04 -15.47 6.42
CA GLY A 244 9.10 -14.61 5.69
C GLY A 244 9.27 -14.72 4.17
N GLY A 245 8.54 -13.89 3.44
CA GLY A 245 8.37 -13.98 2.00
C GLY A 245 7.45 -15.12 1.55
N GLY A 246 6.97 -15.01 0.33
CA GLY A 246 6.12 -15.98 -0.33
C GLY A 246 6.19 -15.84 -1.85
N HIS A 247 5.86 -16.92 -2.55
CA HIS A 247 5.83 -16.94 -4.01
C HIS A 247 4.69 -17.82 -4.53
N SER A 248 4.14 -17.46 -5.69
CA SER A 248 3.13 -18.22 -6.43
C SER A 248 3.72 -18.63 -7.78
N MET A 249 3.62 -19.93 -8.06
CA MET A 249 4.07 -20.56 -9.31
C MET A 249 2.96 -21.48 -9.84
N LEU A 250 2.87 -21.63 -11.16
CA LEU A 250 1.96 -22.61 -11.75
C LEU A 250 2.65 -23.98 -11.75
N ALA A 251 2.20 -24.90 -10.90
CA ALA A 251 2.66 -26.29 -10.93
C ALA A 251 1.87 -27.07 -11.99
N TYR A 252 2.58 -27.72 -12.92
CA TYR A 252 1.99 -28.40 -14.09
C TYR A 252 2.28 -29.91 -14.15
N GLY A 253 2.96 -30.47 -13.15
CA GLY A 253 3.21 -31.91 -13.07
C GLY A 253 3.96 -32.31 -11.82
N VAL A 254 4.05 -33.63 -11.58
CA VAL A 254 4.91 -34.19 -10.54
C VAL A 254 5.65 -35.41 -11.09
N GLU A 255 6.98 -35.39 -10.99
CA GLU A 255 7.85 -36.51 -11.30
C GLU A 255 8.25 -37.27 -10.04
N ASN A 256 8.03 -38.58 -10.01
CA ASN A 256 8.56 -39.46 -8.97
C ASN A 256 10.00 -39.86 -9.35
N GLN A 257 10.98 -39.40 -8.55
CA GLN A 257 12.41 -39.66 -8.79
C GLN A 257 12.90 -40.99 -8.19
N GLY A 258 12.02 -41.72 -7.50
CA GLY A 258 12.35 -42.91 -6.72
C GLY A 258 12.68 -42.58 -5.26
N ASP A 259 12.83 -43.63 -4.45
CA ASP A 259 13.25 -43.57 -3.04
C ASP A 259 12.49 -42.57 -2.14
N GLY A 260 11.26 -42.18 -2.52
CA GLY A 260 10.40 -41.24 -1.79
C GLY A 260 10.61 -39.76 -2.13
N VAL A 261 11.45 -39.45 -3.14
CA VAL A 261 11.69 -38.10 -3.64
C VAL A 261 10.80 -37.79 -4.85
N TYR A 262 10.20 -36.60 -4.85
CA TYR A 262 9.32 -36.10 -5.91
C TYR A 262 9.75 -34.70 -6.35
N HIS A 263 9.63 -34.40 -7.64
CA HIS A 263 9.82 -33.06 -8.19
C HIS A 263 8.49 -32.52 -8.68
N ILE A 264 7.98 -31.47 -8.04
CA ILE A 264 6.83 -30.71 -8.54
C ILE A 264 7.35 -29.78 -9.62
N LEU A 265 6.94 -30.00 -10.87
CA LEU A 265 7.36 -29.21 -12.02
C LEU A 265 6.57 -27.89 -12.04
N VAL A 266 7.27 -26.75 -12.13
CA VAL A 266 6.65 -25.43 -12.02
C VAL A 266 7.08 -24.46 -13.12
N TYR A 267 6.14 -23.65 -13.59
CA TYR A 267 6.42 -22.40 -14.26
C TYR A 267 6.66 -21.33 -13.19
N ASP A 268 7.92 -20.90 -13.06
CA ASP A 268 8.28 -19.74 -12.25
C ASP A 268 8.31 -18.48 -13.12
N ASN A 269 7.41 -17.54 -12.82
CA ASN A 269 7.32 -16.23 -13.47
C ASN A 269 8.50 -15.28 -13.15
N ASN A 270 9.32 -15.56 -12.14
CA ASN A 270 10.60 -14.86 -11.92
C ASN A 270 11.72 -15.35 -12.87
N TRP A 271 11.57 -16.56 -13.44
CA TRP A 271 12.56 -17.21 -14.29
C TRP A 271 11.90 -17.79 -15.56
N PRO A 272 11.31 -16.92 -16.41
CA PRO A 272 10.54 -17.35 -17.57
C PRO A 272 11.37 -18.22 -18.52
N ASN A 273 10.71 -19.21 -19.13
CA ASN A 273 11.30 -20.22 -20.02
C ASN A 273 12.32 -21.19 -19.34
N GLN A 274 12.58 -21.10 -18.04
CA GLN A 274 13.42 -22.08 -17.33
C GLN A 274 12.61 -23.30 -16.86
N LYS A 275 13.25 -24.47 -16.89
CA LYS A 275 12.68 -25.71 -16.34
C LYS A 275 13.17 -25.88 -14.90
N VAL A 276 12.34 -25.48 -13.95
CA VAL A 276 12.61 -25.55 -12.50
C VAL A 276 11.55 -26.40 -11.79
N PHE A 277 11.87 -26.85 -10.59
CA PHE A 277 11.01 -27.73 -9.79
C PHE A 277 11.17 -27.45 -8.29
N VAL A 278 10.13 -27.78 -7.51
CA VAL A 278 10.23 -27.92 -6.05
C VAL A 278 10.50 -29.38 -5.73
N GLU A 279 11.59 -29.66 -5.01
CA GLU A 279 11.90 -31.02 -4.54
C GLU A 279 11.16 -31.30 -3.23
N VAL A 280 10.58 -32.48 -3.10
CA VAL A 280 9.89 -32.97 -1.90
C VAL A 280 10.40 -34.35 -1.54
N ASP A 281 11.02 -34.48 -0.37
CA ASP A 281 11.37 -35.78 0.23
C ASP A 281 10.27 -36.20 1.21
N THR A 282 9.52 -37.24 0.83
CA THR A 282 8.40 -37.76 1.63
C THR A 282 8.81 -38.72 2.75
N ASN A 283 10.11 -39.01 2.92
CA ASN A 283 10.66 -39.78 4.03
C ASN A 283 11.05 -38.87 5.21
N SER A 284 11.70 -37.73 4.92
CA SER A 284 11.95 -36.66 5.89
C SER A 284 10.76 -35.70 6.03
N ASN A 285 9.80 -35.77 5.10
CA ASN A 285 8.62 -34.91 5.00
C ASN A 285 9.02 -33.42 4.88
N THR A 286 10.01 -33.15 4.02
CA THR A 286 10.60 -31.83 3.74
C THR A 286 10.39 -31.41 2.28
N TRP A 287 10.48 -30.11 2.02
CA TRP A 287 10.56 -29.56 0.67
C TRP A 287 11.71 -28.56 0.56
N GLN A 288 12.29 -28.47 -0.64
CA GLN A 288 13.33 -27.50 -0.99
C GLN A 288 13.10 -26.92 -2.39
N TYR A 289 13.39 -25.63 -2.52
CA TYR A 289 13.41 -24.90 -3.78
C TYR A 289 14.68 -24.06 -3.83
N ALA A 290 15.55 -24.37 -4.80
CA ALA A 290 16.77 -23.63 -5.05
C ALA A 290 16.68 -23.01 -6.44
N LEU A 291 16.75 -21.68 -6.51
CA LEU A 291 16.99 -21.01 -7.78
C LEU A 291 18.31 -21.54 -8.36
N SER A 292 18.29 -21.96 -9.62
CA SER A 292 19.48 -22.45 -10.30
C SER A 292 20.47 -21.29 -10.43
N GLY A 293 21.44 -21.21 -9.52
CA GLY A 293 22.36 -20.09 -9.43
C GLY A 293 23.14 -19.89 -10.74
N GLU A 294 22.83 -18.79 -11.45
CA GLU A 294 23.59 -18.37 -12.62
C GLU A 294 25.05 -17.98 -12.25
N ASN A 295 25.30 -17.71 -10.97
CA ASN A 295 26.61 -17.50 -10.37
C ASN A 295 27.05 -18.74 -9.53
N PRO A 296 27.97 -19.59 -10.02
CA PRO A 296 28.49 -20.74 -9.27
C PRO A 296 29.29 -20.40 -8.01
N ALA A 297 29.57 -19.12 -7.74
CA ALA A 297 30.28 -18.66 -6.54
C ALA A 297 29.33 -18.28 -5.38
N GLU A 298 28.04 -18.14 -5.66
CA GLU A 298 27.01 -17.88 -4.65
C GLU A 298 26.19 -19.17 -4.42
N VAL A 299 26.04 -19.56 -3.16
CA VAL A 299 25.06 -20.59 -2.81
C VAL A 299 23.69 -19.92 -2.98
N PRO A 300 22.83 -20.37 -3.91
CA PRO A 300 21.51 -19.77 -4.07
C PRO A 300 20.74 -19.85 -2.75
N ALA A 301 19.93 -18.85 -2.44
CA ALA A 301 19.09 -18.86 -1.25
C ALA A 301 18.07 -20.00 -1.38
N ILE A 302 18.35 -21.13 -0.73
CA ILE A 302 17.45 -22.29 -0.70
C ILE A 302 16.26 -21.92 0.16
N TRP A 303 15.07 -21.92 -0.43
CA TRP A 303 13.82 -21.91 0.31
C TRP A 303 13.51 -23.35 0.70
N GLU A 304 13.10 -23.55 1.95
CA GLU A 304 12.82 -24.89 2.47
C GLU A 304 11.77 -24.87 3.57
N GLY A 305 11.18 -26.03 3.81
CA GLY A 305 10.25 -26.27 4.91
C GLY A 305 10.01 -27.75 5.14
N ASP A 306 9.11 -28.04 6.08
CA ASP A 306 8.86 -29.39 6.59
C ASP A 306 7.40 -29.57 7.01
N ALA A 307 7.10 -30.73 7.61
CA ALA A 307 5.78 -31.07 8.12
C ALA A 307 5.26 -30.12 9.23
N GLU A 308 6.16 -29.49 9.99
CA GLU A 308 5.81 -28.53 11.05
C GLU A 308 5.60 -27.13 10.46
N THR A 309 6.42 -26.68 9.51
CA THR A 309 6.29 -25.32 8.94
C THR A 309 5.01 -25.11 8.13
N ARG A 310 4.51 -26.15 7.43
CA ARG A 310 3.33 -26.10 6.55
C ARG A 310 3.44 -25.03 5.45
N THR A 311 4.67 -24.77 4.98
CA THR A 311 5.00 -23.69 4.02
C THR A 311 4.91 -24.07 2.55
N LEU A 312 4.42 -25.27 2.24
CA LEU A 312 4.07 -25.70 0.89
C LEU A 312 2.55 -25.91 0.83
N ILE A 313 1.87 -25.13 -0.01
CA ILE A 313 0.42 -25.19 -0.21
C ILE A 313 0.09 -25.20 -1.69
N PHE A 314 -1.15 -25.52 -2.05
CA PHE A 314 -1.67 -25.16 -3.37
C PHE A 314 -3.13 -24.71 -3.34
N ILE A 315 -3.54 -23.96 -4.35
CA ILE A 315 -4.94 -23.65 -4.63
C ILE A 315 -5.29 -24.27 -6.00
N PRO A 316 -6.34 -25.11 -6.10
CA PRO A 316 -6.85 -25.57 -7.39
C PRO A 316 -7.24 -24.37 -8.25
N LEU A 317 -6.72 -24.26 -9.47
CA LEU A 317 -6.90 -23.03 -10.26
C LEU A 317 -8.36 -22.72 -10.64
N SER A 318 -9.23 -23.74 -10.66
CA SER A 318 -10.69 -23.57 -10.77
C SER A 318 -11.31 -22.75 -9.62
N ALA A 319 -10.63 -22.59 -8.48
CA ALA A 319 -11.09 -21.74 -7.38
C ALA A 319 -11.00 -20.24 -7.70
N TYR A 320 -10.25 -19.84 -8.73
CA TYR A 320 -10.22 -18.46 -9.22
C TYR A 320 -11.38 -18.12 -10.15
N GLU A 321 -12.13 -19.12 -10.63
CA GLU A 321 -13.34 -18.93 -11.45
C GLU A 321 -14.60 -18.63 -10.61
N GLN A 322 -14.53 -18.79 -9.28
CA GLN A 322 -15.66 -18.54 -8.39
C GLN A 322 -15.85 -17.03 -8.13
N PRO A 323 -17.09 -16.52 -8.00
CA PRO A 323 -17.30 -15.13 -7.64
C PRO A 323 -16.85 -14.85 -6.19
N VAL A 324 -16.24 -13.68 -5.98
CA VAL A 324 -15.69 -13.24 -4.68
C VAL A 324 -16.53 -12.11 -4.07
N THR A 325 -16.55 -12.02 -2.73
CA THR A 325 -17.30 -10.99 -2.02
C THR A 325 -16.52 -9.67 -1.98
N CYS A 326 -17.16 -8.56 -2.35
CA CYS A 326 -16.58 -7.22 -2.22
C CYS A 326 -16.59 -6.78 -0.73
N PRO A 327 -15.43 -6.55 -0.09
CA PRO A 327 -15.39 -6.31 1.35
C PRO A 327 -15.81 -4.89 1.76
N PHE A 328 -15.73 -3.92 0.84
CA PHE A 328 -16.07 -2.52 1.07
C PHE A 328 -17.33 -2.05 0.33
N CYS A 329 -18.04 -2.94 -0.39
CA CYS A 329 -19.25 -2.55 -1.09
C CYS A 329 -20.44 -2.47 -0.12
N PRO A 330 -21.20 -1.35 -0.09
CA PRO A 330 -22.34 -1.19 0.79
C PRO A 330 -23.45 -2.20 0.47
N ASP A 331 -24.20 -2.65 1.48
CA ASP A 331 -25.34 -3.57 1.31
C ASP A 331 -26.41 -3.05 0.33
N ARG A 332 -26.42 -1.74 0.03
CA ARG A 332 -27.34 -1.09 -0.92
C ARG A 332 -26.95 -1.28 -2.39
N ALA A 333 -25.70 -1.59 -2.71
CA ALA A 333 -25.25 -1.87 -4.09
C ALA A 333 -26.09 -2.97 -4.78
N ARG A 334 -26.62 -3.89 -3.98
CA ARG A 334 -27.52 -4.98 -4.38
C ARG A 334 -28.83 -4.52 -5.05
N ALA A 335 -29.26 -3.27 -4.86
CA ALA A 335 -30.53 -2.76 -5.37
C ALA A 335 -30.46 -2.20 -6.81
N SER A 336 -29.26 -1.85 -7.29
CA SER A 336 -29.05 -1.18 -8.59
C SER A 336 -28.86 -2.14 -9.77
N ALA A 337 -28.37 -3.36 -9.47
CA ALA A 337 -27.95 -4.34 -10.46
C ALA A 337 -29.05 -4.66 -11.50
N LYS A 338 -28.73 -4.43 -12.78
CA LYS A 338 -29.64 -4.76 -13.88
C LYS A 338 -30.04 -6.24 -13.85
N ALA A 339 -31.34 -6.49 -13.91
CA ALA A 339 -31.94 -7.83 -14.00
C ALA A 339 -31.45 -8.59 -15.25
N GLY A 340 -30.37 -9.34 -15.07
CA GLY A 340 -29.59 -9.99 -16.13
C GLY A 340 -28.15 -10.30 -15.71
N LEU A 341 -27.52 -9.43 -14.91
CA LEU A 341 -26.18 -9.64 -14.33
C LEU A 341 -26.23 -10.26 -12.92
N ALA A 342 -27.38 -10.19 -12.24
CA ALA A 342 -27.63 -10.85 -10.94
C ALA A 342 -27.53 -12.40 -10.95
N MET A 343 -27.26 -13.03 -12.11
CA MET A 343 -26.93 -14.46 -12.24
C MET A 343 -25.42 -14.75 -12.10
N LEU A 344 -24.57 -13.72 -12.17
CA LEU A 344 -23.10 -13.80 -12.05
C LEU A 344 -22.58 -13.16 -10.76
N GLN A 345 -23.39 -12.33 -10.10
CA GLN A 345 -23.08 -11.85 -8.75
C GLN A 345 -23.36 -12.97 -7.73
N PRO A 346 -22.46 -13.22 -6.76
CA PRO A 346 -22.75 -14.17 -5.69
C PRO A 346 -23.88 -13.62 -4.81
N ALA A 347 -24.74 -14.51 -4.33
CA ALA A 347 -25.84 -14.16 -3.43
C ALA A 347 -25.37 -13.92 -1.96
N THR A 348 -24.10 -13.59 -1.74
CA THR A 348 -23.48 -13.30 -0.44
C THR A 348 -23.66 -11.82 -0.04
N GLY A 349 -23.34 -11.48 1.21
CA GLY A 349 -23.58 -10.17 1.85
C GLY A 349 -23.07 -8.95 1.06
N GLY A 350 -23.57 -7.75 1.40
CA GLY A 350 -22.67 -6.59 1.38
C GLY A 350 -21.57 -6.83 2.41
N GLY A 351 -20.35 -6.32 2.14
CA GLY A 351 -19.10 -6.82 2.73
C GLY A 351 -19.22 -7.24 4.20
N GLU A 352 -18.90 -8.50 4.51
CA GLU A 352 -19.05 -9.08 5.86
C GLU A 352 -17.97 -8.58 6.83
N PHE A 353 -16.95 -7.88 6.32
CA PHE A 353 -15.73 -7.53 7.00
C PHE A 353 -15.40 -6.03 6.94
N VAL A 354 -14.60 -5.59 7.91
CA VAL A 354 -13.72 -4.43 7.80
C VAL A 354 -12.33 -4.96 7.43
N VAL A 355 -11.70 -4.37 6.42
CA VAL A 355 -10.31 -4.64 6.04
C VAL A 355 -9.39 -3.69 6.80
N VAL A 356 -8.41 -4.21 7.53
CA VAL A 356 -7.34 -3.42 8.14
C VAL A 356 -6.01 -3.83 7.51
N ALA A 357 -5.29 -2.87 6.94
CA ALA A 357 -4.01 -3.10 6.26
C ALA A 357 -3.01 -2.00 6.59
N LEU A 358 -1.73 -2.36 6.64
CA LEU A 358 -0.61 -1.45 6.86
C LEU A 358 0.35 -1.56 5.68
N SER A 359 0.67 -0.42 5.09
CA SER A 359 1.75 -0.26 4.12
C SER A 359 2.95 0.40 4.81
N GLY A 360 4.17 0.02 4.45
CA GLY A 360 5.41 0.34 5.17
C GLY A 360 6.03 -0.91 5.81
N GLU A 361 7.33 -1.14 5.60
CA GLU A 361 8.00 -2.37 6.02
C GLU A 361 8.45 -2.36 7.48
N GLU A 362 8.39 -1.20 8.12
CA GLU A 362 8.92 -0.91 9.44
C GLU A 362 7.90 -1.06 10.57
N GLY A 363 6.61 -1.16 10.25
CA GLY A 363 5.51 -1.27 11.20
C GLY A 363 4.92 -2.68 11.33
N ASN A 364 4.34 -2.98 12.50
CA ASN A 364 3.51 -4.15 12.77
C ASN A 364 2.09 -3.72 13.19
N LEU A 365 1.09 -4.53 12.81
CA LEU A 365 -0.29 -4.41 13.27
C LEU A 365 -0.57 -5.31 14.49
N GLN A 366 -1.30 -4.72 15.44
CA GLN A 366 -1.99 -5.44 16.50
C GLN A 366 -3.43 -4.94 16.58
N VAL A 367 -4.40 -5.85 16.53
CA VAL A 367 -5.82 -5.55 16.70
C VAL A 367 -6.33 -6.22 17.97
N SER A 368 -7.22 -5.54 18.69
CA SER A 368 -7.92 -6.07 19.86
C SER A 368 -9.40 -5.74 19.82
N SER A 369 -10.24 -6.73 20.18
CA SER A 369 -11.69 -6.54 20.33
C SER A 369 -12.06 -6.17 21.79
N PRO A 370 -13.23 -5.55 22.04
CA PRO A 370 -13.71 -5.20 23.38
C PRO A 370 -13.85 -6.39 24.35
N GLU A 371 -14.02 -7.61 23.82
CA GLU A 371 -14.09 -8.85 24.61
C GLU A 371 -12.70 -9.44 24.94
N GLY A 372 -11.62 -8.80 24.46
CA GLY A 372 -10.24 -9.18 24.70
C GLY A 372 -9.66 -10.17 23.67
N GLY A 373 -10.32 -10.39 22.53
CA GLY A 373 -9.76 -11.17 21.43
C GLY A 373 -8.67 -10.39 20.70
N ARG A 374 -7.55 -11.05 20.37
CA ARG A 374 -6.38 -10.44 19.71
C ARG A 374 -6.17 -10.96 18.29
N LEU A 375 -5.69 -10.10 17.39
CA LEU A 375 -5.24 -10.47 16.04
C LEU A 375 -3.98 -9.69 15.67
N GLY A 376 -2.90 -10.35 15.26
CA GLY A 376 -1.63 -9.70 14.91
C GLY A 376 -0.43 -10.30 15.64
N GLN A 377 0.72 -9.59 15.64
CA GLN A 377 1.96 -10.06 16.26
C GLN A 377 2.06 -9.59 17.73
N PHE A 378 1.90 -10.50 18.69
CA PHE A 378 1.97 -10.24 20.13
C PHE A 378 3.06 -11.12 20.78
N ASP A 379 3.90 -10.55 21.64
CA ASP A 379 4.97 -11.27 22.37
C ASP A 379 5.88 -12.15 21.48
N GLY A 380 6.11 -11.70 20.24
CA GLY A 380 6.91 -12.43 19.25
C GLY A 380 6.15 -13.54 18.50
N GLN A 381 4.86 -13.77 18.79
CA GLN A 381 4.02 -14.76 18.11
C GLN A 381 2.85 -14.11 17.36
N PHE A 382 2.46 -14.68 16.21
CA PHE A 382 1.21 -14.26 15.56
C PHE A 382 0.01 -14.98 16.19
N VAL A 383 -1.00 -14.22 16.62
CA VAL A 383 -2.24 -14.76 17.20
C VAL A 383 -3.46 -14.38 16.37
N ASN A 384 -4.49 -15.22 16.40
CA ASN A 384 -5.83 -14.91 15.92
C ASN A 384 -6.87 -15.54 16.87
N GLU A 385 -7.40 -14.72 17.76
CA GLU A 385 -8.38 -15.10 18.80
C GLU A 385 -9.76 -14.43 18.57
N ILE A 386 -9.87 -13.54 17.59
CA ILE A 386 -11.12 -12.87 17.21
C ILE A 386 -11.94 -13.83 16.34
N ALA A 387 -13.19 -14.09 16.74
CA ALA A 387 -14.07 -15.00 16.01
C ALA A 387 -14.33 -14.50 14.57
N ASP A 388 -14.36 -15.42 13.62
CA ASP A 388 -14.56 -15.19 12.17
C ASP A 388 -13.54 -14.26 11.48
N ALA A 389 -12.56 -13.71 12.22
CA ALA A 389 -11.52 -12.87 11.65
C ALA A 389 -10.47 -13.69 10.89
N LEU A 390 -9.94 -13.10 9.82
CA LEU A 390 -8.91 -13.70 8.96
C LEU A 390 -7.70 -12.77 8.87
N ALA A 391 -6.53 -13.38 8.66
CA ALA A 391 -5.35 -12.69 8.18
C ALA A 391 -5.04 -13.22 6.78
N VAL A 392 -4.60 -12.37 5.86
CA VAL A 392 -4.21 -12.77 4.51
C VAL A 392 -2.80 -12.27 4.26
N ARG A 393 -1.85 -13.19 4.06
CA ARG A 393 -0.48 -12.88 3.64
C ARG A 393 -0.40 -13.10 2.12
N PRO A 394 -0.31 -12.04 1.30
CA PRO A 394 -0.07 -12.18 -0.13
C PRO A 394 1.23 -12.94 -0.39
N ARG A 395 1.28 -13.74 -1.45
CA ARG A 395 2.49 -14.49 -1.87
C ARG A 395 3.45 -13.63 -2.68
N SER A 396 3.53 -12.36 -2.32
CA SER A 396 4.06 -11.27 -3.14
C SER A 396 5.21 -10.62 -2.38
N ALA A 397 6.28 -11.39 -2.20
CA ALA A 397 7.63 -10.89 -1.95
C ALA A 397 8.59 -12.07 -1.84
N LEU A 398 9.66 -12.07 -2.63
CA LEU A 398 10.74 -13.05 -2.44
C LEU A 398 11.51 -12.85 -1.12
N TYR A 399 11.38 -11.68 -0.46
CA TYR A 399 12.26 -11.28 0.65
C TYR A 399 11.58 -10.53 1.81
N ASN A 400 10.27 -10.24 1.76
CA ASN A 400 9.64 -9.30 2.69
C ASN A 400 8.87 -9.98 3.84
N ASN A 401 8.92 -9.33 5.00
CA ASN A 401 8.15 -9.63 6.21
C ASN A 401 6.78 -8.94 6.27
N GLY A 402 6.30 -8.34 5.17
CA GLY A 402 5.11 -7.49 5.09
C GLY A 402 3.90 -7.93 5.94
N GLU A 403 3.19 -6.95 6.51
CA GLU A 403 2.04 -7.20 7.37
C GLU A 403 0.90 -7.90 6.61
N PRO A 404 0.19 -8.84 7.26
CA PRO A 404 -1.00 -9.42 6.66
C PRO A 404 -2.12 -8.39 6.54
N ILE A 405 -2.90 -8.52 5.46
CA ILE A 405 -4.19 -7.84 5.33
C ILE A 405 -5.17 -8.54 6.27
N LEU A 406 -5.71 -7.81 7.25
CA LEU A 406 -6.63 -8.34 8.26
C LEU A 406 -8.07 -8.13 7.82
N TYR A 407 -8.92 -9.13 8.00
CA TYR A 407 -10.36 -9.08 7.79
C TYR A 407 -11.04 -9.30 9.14
N LEU A 408 -11.78 -8.30 9.61
CA LEU A 408 -12.44 -8.26 10.93
C LEU A 408 -13.97 -8.23 10.77
N PRO A 409 -14.78 -8.82 11.67
CA PRO A 409 -16.24 -8.77 11.59
C PRO A 409 -16.80 -7.33 11.53
N LYS A 410 -17.70 -7.02 10.58
CA LYS A 410 -18.06 -5.61 10.31
C LYS A 410 -18.83 -4.85 11.40
N ASN A 411 -19.59 -5.55 12.25
CA ASN A 411 -20.51 -4.92 13.23
C ASN A 411 -19.87 -4.86 14.63
N GLN A 412 -18.59 -4.52 14.71
CA GLN A 412 -17.81 -4.53 15.95
C GLN A 412 -16.79 -3.40 15.95
N GLU A 413 -16.60 -2.80 17.12
CA GLU A 413 -15.52 -1.83 17.37
C GLU A 413 -14.19 -2.55 17.57
N PHE A 414 -13.10 -1.97 17.08
CA PHE A 414 -11.75 -2.52 17.25
C PHE A 414 -10.77 -1.44 17.69
N SER A 415 -9.84 -1.82 18.58
CA SER A 415 -8.60 -1.06 18.74
C SER A 415 -7.55 -1.60 17.79
N VAL A 416 -6.91 -0.72 17.04
CA VAL A 416 -5.79 -1.02 16.13
C VAL A 416 -4.56 -0.30 16.66
N GLN A 417 -3.44 -1.01 16.80
CA GLN A 417 -2.17 -0.44 17.24
C GLN A 417 -1.12 -0.67 16.14
N VAL A 418 -0.37 0.39 15.83
CA VAL A 418 0.76 0.38 14.91
C VAL A 418 2.03 0.61 15.73
N GLN A 419 2.98 -0.32 15.65
CA GLN A 419 4.23 -0.26 16.42
C GLN A 419 5.44 -0.61 15.54
N PRO A 420 6.66 -0.14 15.86
CA PRO A 420 7.87 -0.49 15.13
C PRO A 420 8.17 -2.00 15.22
N ARG A 421 8.74 -2.54 14.15
CA ARG A 421 9.41 -3.83 14.13
C ARG A 421 10.73 -3.78 14.91
N GLU A 422 11.16 -4.94 15.39
CA GLU A 422 12.47 -5.08 16.02
C GLU A 422 13.59 -4.74 15.01
N GLY A 423 14.56 -3.93 15.45
CA GLY A 423 15.70 -3.52 14.63
C GLY A 423 15.48 -2.29 13.73
N VAL A 424 14.25 -1.79 13.59
CA VAL A 424 13.96 -0.52 12.89
C VAL A 424 14.62 0.65 13.63
N ALA A 425 15.19 1.60 12.88
CA ALA A 425 15.74 2.85 13.43
C ALA A 425 14.73 4.00 13.39
N GLN A 426 14.06 4.16 12.25
CA GLN A 426 12.89 5.01 11.99
C GLN A 426 12.29 4.51 10.66
N GLY A 427 10.99 4.69 10.47
CA GLY A 427 10.32 4.37 9.21
C GLY A 427 9.06 5.21 9.00
N SER A 428 8.33 4.91 7.94
CA SER A 428 7.03 5.52 7.65
C SER A 428 6.00 4.46 7.31
N ALA A 429 4.75 4.63 7.75
CA ALA A 429 3.67 3.73 7.43
C ALA A 429 2.40 4.46 7.00
N SER A 430 1.52 3.73 6.33
CA SER A 430 0.19 4.17 5.95
C SER A 430 -0.83 3.11 6.37
N LEU A 431 -1.78 3.50 7.21
CA LEU A 431 -2.85 2.64 7.72
C LEU A 431 -4.09 2.77 6.83
N ARG A 432 -4.78 1.66 6.60
CA ARG A 432 -6.08 1.59 5.93
C ARG A 432 -7.07 0.81 6.78
N MET A 433 -8.27 1.35 6.94
CA MET A 433 -9.39 0.70 7.63
C MET A 433 -10.64 0.88 6.75
N ILE A 434 -11.05 -0.17 6.05
CA ILE A 434 -12.01 -0.10 4.94
C ILE A 434 -13.20 -1.00 5.22
N GLY A 435 -14.37 -0.42 5.47
CA GLY A 435 -15.64 -1.12 5.62
C GLY A 435 -16.69 -0.69 4.60
N PRO A 436 -17.90 -1.27 4.63
CA PRO A 436 -18.96 -0.98 3.65
C PRO A 436 -19.56 0.43 3.71
N ASP A 437 -19.61 1.04 4.89
CA ASP A 437 -20.27 2.34 5.15
C ASP A 437 -19.29 3.47 5.56
N ILE A 438 -18.04 3.10 5.89
CA ILE A 438 -16.94 3.95 6.33
C ILE A 438 -15.62 3.38 5.79
N ALA A 439 -14.75 4.23 5.26
CA ALA A 439 -13.38 3.86 4.90
C ALA A 439 -12.41 4.99 5.27
N VAL A 440 -11.22 4.61 5.74
CA VAL A 440 -10.22 5.53 6.28
C VAL A 440 -8.85 5.20 5.73
N ALA A 441 -8.14 6.24 5.31
CA ALA A 441 -6.71 6.20 5.01
C ALA A 441 -5.98 7.18 5.93
N ILE A 442 -4.93 6.71 6.62
CA ILE A 442 -4.04 7.56 7.41
C ILE A 442 -2.65 7.38 6.84
N ASP A 443 -2.14 8.45 6.23
CA ASP A 443 -0.85 8.48 5.54
C ASP A 443 0.18 9.27 6.37
N ASN A 444 1.47 9.04 6.11
CA ASN A 444 2.59 9.70 6.78
C ASN A 444 2.68 9.45 8.31
N LEU A 445 2.31 8.24 8.78
CA LEU A 445 2.59 7.84 10.15
C LEU A 445 4.09 7.63 10.33
N THR A 446 4.71 8.39 11.24
CA THR A 446 6.13 8.21 11.56
C THR A 446 6.29 7.04 12.54
N ILE A 447 7.05 6.02 12.14
CA ILE A 447 7.32 4.83 12.95
C ILE A 447 8.66 5.00 13.66
N THR A 448 8.62 5.14 14.99
CA THR A 448 9.81 5.38 15.83
C THR A 448 9.98 4.28 16.88
N PRO A 449 11.21 3.81 17.17
CA PRO A 449 11.47 2.84 18.24
C PRO A 449 10.91 3.27 19.60
N GLY A 450 10.12 2.40 20.22
CA GLY A 450 9.48 2.64 21.52
C GLY A 450 8.22 3.51 21.49
N GLN A 451 7.77 3.93 20.30
CA GLN A 451 6.45 4.52 20.07
C GLN A 451 5.44 3.45 19.63
N GLN A 452 4.17 3.63 19.97
CA GLN A 452 3.05 2.77 19.63
C GLN A 452 1.81 3.64 19.41
N GLU A 453 1.38 3.74 18.16
CA GLU A 453 0.27 4.59 17.74
C GLU A 453 -1.04 3.82 17.92
N GLN A 454 -2.02 4.41 18.62
CA GLN A 454 -3.25 3.74 19.02
C GLN A 454 -4.46 4.34 18.32
N PHE A 455 -5.22 3.50 17.63
CA PHE A 455 -6.44 3.86 16.94
C PHE A 455 -7.64 3.09 17.51
N THR A 456 -8.81 3.70 17.47
CA THR A 456 -10.09 3.02 17.66
C THR A 456 -10.90 3.18 16.37
N PHE A 457 -11.52 2.10 15.90
CA PHE A 457 -12.35 2.08 14.71
C PHE A 457 -13.73 1.55 15.05
N SER A 458 -14.74 2.42 14.95
CA SER A 458 -16.12 2.14 15.34
C SER A 458 -17.01 2.25 14.09
N PRO A 459 -17.16 1.15 13.31
CA PRO A 459 -17.81 1.19 12.00
C PRO A 459 -19.30 1.54 12.08
N ASP A 460 -20.01 1.01 13.07
CA ASP A 460 -21.46 1.22 13.26
C ASP A 460 -21.81 2.69 13.57
N SER A 461 -20.96 3.39 14.33
CA SER A 461 -21.10 4.83 14.61
C SER A 461 -20.41 5.72 13.57
N ARG A 462 -19.65 5.12 12.64
CA ARG A 462 -18.81 5.79 11.62
C ARG A 462 -17.82 6.78 12.26
N GLN A 463 -17.01 6.27 13.19
CA GLN A 463 -16.05 7.07 13.95
C GLN A 463 -14.68 6.41 13.98
N ILE A 464 -13.65 7.26 14.06
CA ILE A 464 -12.31 6.85 14.45
C ILE A 464 -11.77 7.75 15.56
N GLY A 465 -11.01 7.15 16.47
CA GLY A 465 -10.16 7.85 17.42
C GLY A 465 -8.69 7.55 17.13
N TYR A 466 -7.81 8.50 17.38
CA TYR A 466 -6.36 8.37 17.30
C TYR A 466 -5.71 8.99 18.53
N ILE A 467 -4.88 8.21 19.22
CA ILE A 467 -4.00 8.65 20.30
C ILE A 467 -2.56 8.31 19.88
N PRO A 468 -1.75 9.30 19.45
CA PRO A 468 -0.37 9.07 19.08
C PRO A 468 0.51 8.97 20.33
N SER A 469 1.62 8.25 20.22
CA SER A 469 2.62 8.19 21.30
C SER A 469 3.82 9.12 21.09
N GLY A 470 3.95 9.65 19.88
CA GLY A 470 4.90 10.67 19.47
C GLY A 470 4.23 11.97 19.02
N GLY A 471 5.03 12.91 18.51
CA GLY A 471 4.50 13.97 17.67
C GLY A 471 4.28 13.43 16.25
N GLN A 472 3.10 13.65 15.66
CA GLN A 472 2.70 13.06 14.38
C GLN A 472 2.04 14.11 13.50
N THR A 473 2.32 14.07 12.19
CA THR A 473 1.73 14.97 11.19
C THR A 473 1.09 14.19 10.03
N PRO A 474 0.02 13.42 10.29
CA PRO A 474 -0.59 12.57 9.28
C PRO A 474 -1.43 13.37 8.28
N THR A 475 -1.61 12.82 7.08
CA THR A 475 -2.80 13.10 6.26
C THR A 475 -3.87 12.08 6.64
N ILE A 476 -5.09 12.54 6.92
CA ILE A 476 -6.22 11.66 7.29
C ILE A 476 -7.32 11.83 6.26
N GLN A 477 -7.65 10.76 5.55
CA GLN A 477 -8.73 10.69 4.57
C GLN A 477 -9.88 9.87 5.17
N PHE A 478 -11.08 10.43 5.21
CA PHE A 478 -12.26 9.85 5.83
C PHE A 478 -13.42 9.83 4.83
N ALA A 479 -13.81 8.63 4.42
CA ALA A 479 -14.89 8.38 3.48
C ALA A 479 -16.10 7.73 4.17
N TYR A 480 -17.31 8.16 3.81
CA TYR A 480 -18.56 7.59 4.31
C TYR A 480 -19.74 7.83 3.37
N PHE A 481 -20.78 7.01 3.50
CA PHE A 481 -22.02 7.14 2.73
C PHE A 481 -23.12 7.88 3.50
N GLN A 482 -23.77 8.86 2.87
CA GLN A 482 -24.96 9.50 3.42
C GLN A 482 -26.06 9.65 2.35
N GLY A 483 -27.17 8.94 2.56
CA GLY A 483 -28.23 8.83 1.56
C GLY A 483 -27.78 8.05 0.33
N ASP A 484 -27.82 8.71 -0.83
CA ASP A 484 -27.35 8.22 -2.13
C ASP A 484 -26.02 8.89 -2.58
N ALA A 485 -25.38 9.64 -1.67
CA ALA A 485 -24.09 10.30 -1.90
C ALA A 485 -22.99 9.64 -1.04
N SER A 486 -21.75 9.69 -1.53
CA SER A 486 -20.57 9.47 -0.72
C SER A 486 -19.85 10.79 -0.49
N TYR A 487 -19.27 10.91 0.70
CA TYR A 487 -18.40 12.01 1.06
C TYR A 487 -16.98 11.47 1.27
N LEU A 488 -15.98 12.29 0.97
CA LEU A 488 -14.57 12.09 1.27
C LEU A 488 -14.02 13.40 1.83
N ALA A 489 -13.63 13.40 3.10
CA ALA A 489 -12.92 14.50 3.74
C ALA A 489 -11.43 14.15 3.84
N VAL A 490 -10.57 15.00 3.29
CA VAL A 490 -9.11 14.89 3.42
C VAL A 490 -8.63 16.02 4.32
N LEU A 491 -8.10 15.64 5.48
CA LEU A 491 -7.50 16.52 6.47
C LEU A 491 -5.98 16.46 6.36
N SER A 492 -5.37 17.61 6.14
CA SER A 492 -3.92 17.79 6.05
C SER A 492 -3.46 18.98 6.92
N GLY A 493 -2.18 19.00 7.29
CA GLY A 493 -1.65 19.96 8.26
C GLY A 493 -2.04 19.67 9.72
N VAL A 494 -2.52 18.47 10.01
CA VAL A 494 -2.81 18.01 11.38
C VAL A 494 -1.49 17.90 12.16
N GLU A 495 -1.42 18.44 13.37
CA GLU A 495 -0.22 18.45 14.23
C GLU A 495 -0.53 17.85 15.60
N LEU A 496 -0.47 16.52 15.70
CA LEU A 496 -0.84 15.81 16.92
C LEU A 496 0.33 15.65 17.89
N GLN A 497 0.03 15.78 19.19
CA GLN A 497 1.00 15.62 20.28
C GLN A 497 0.80 14.30 21.03
N ALA A 498 1.88 13.74 21.58
CA ALA A 498 1.84 12.48 22.31
C ALA A 498 0.78 12.48 23.45
N GLY A 499 -0.16 11.54 23.39
CA GLY A 499 -1.26 11.40 24.34
C GLY A 499 -2.44 12.37 24.14
N GLN A 500 -2.47 13.13 23.03
CA GLN A 500 -3.67 13.85 22.58
C GLN A 500 -4.69 12.84 22.05
N GLU A 501 -5.95 12.98 22.43
CA GLU A 501 -7.05 12.22 21.84
C GLU A 501 -7.57 13.03 20.65
N PHE A 502 -7.55 12.47 19.45
CA PHE A 502 -8.06 13.10 18.22
C PHE A 502 -9.15 12.22 17.61
N GLY A 503 -10.36 12.76 17.46
CA GLY A 503 -11.52 12.05 16.94
C GLY A 503 -12.03 12.65 15.64
N LEU A 504 -12.59 11.82 14.77
CA LEU A 504 -13.42 12.27 13.65
C LEU A 504 -14.45 11.22 13.26
N GLY A 505 -15.54 11.69 12.67
CA GLY A 505 -16.62 10.82 12.24
C GLY A 505 -17.68 11.54 11.41
N ALA A 506 -18.75 10.83 11.11
CA ALA A 506 -19.95 11.40 10.50
C ALA A 506 -21.20 10.87 11.21
N ASP A 507 -22.02 11.78 11.75
CA ASP A 507 -23.21 11.39 12.50
C ASP A 507 -24.22 10.63 11.62
N GLY A 508 -24.77 9.51 12.13
CA GLY A 508 -25.67 8.66 11.36
C GLY A 508 -27.04 9.27 11.08
N GLU A 509 -27.52 10.21 11.90
CA GLU A 509 -28.83 10.86 11.77
C GLU A 509 -28.73 12.22 11.05
N SER A 510 -27.85 13.11 11.50
CA SER A 510 -27.67 14.45 10.91
C SER A 510 -26.74 14.44 9.69
N GLY A 511 -25.85 13.44 9.57
CA GLY A 511 -24.83 13.40 8.52
C GLY A 511 -23.79 14.52 8.60
N GLU A 512 -23.72 15.24 9.73
CA GLU A 512 -22.65 16.20 9.98
C GLU A 512 -21.32 15.48 10.09
N PHE A 513 -20.31 15.95 9.37
CA PHE A 513 -18.93 15.51 9.55
C PHE A 513 -18.34 16.28 10.73
N PHE A 514 -17.65 15.60 11.64
CA PHE A 514 -17.06 16.25 12.81
C PHE A 514 -15.60 15.84 13.02
N VAL A 515 -14.87 16.75 13.67
CA VAL A 515 -13.49 16.55 14.13
C VAL A 515 -13.38 17.12 15.54
N GLU A 516 -12.81 16.35 16.46
CA GLU A 516 -12.69 16.71 17.88
C GLU A 516 -11.28 16.42 18.41
N SER A 517 -10.90 17.12 19.49
CA SER A 517 -9.62 16.95 20.16
C SER A 517 -9.79 17.05 21.68
N ALA A 518 -9.04 16.24 22.42
CA ALA A 518 -8.79 16.44 23.84
C ALA A 518 -7.27 16.39 24.11
N GLY A 519 -6.73 17.49 24.65
CA GLY A 519 -5.29 17.70 24.81
C GLY A 519 -4.60 18.36 23.60
N GLY A 520 -3.29 18.59 23.72
CA GLY A 520 -2.51 19.31 22.71
C GLY A 520 -2.77 20.84 22.69
N SER A 521 -2.34 21.48 21.60
CA SER A 521 -2.59 22.90 21.31
C SER A 521 -3.69 23.07 20.26
N GLU A 522 -4.18 24.30 20.10
CA GLU A 522 -4.94 24.66 18.90
C GLU A 522 -4.10 24.35 17.64
N GLN A 523 -4.69 23.67 16.67
CA GLN A 523 -4.05 23.26 15.43
C GLN A 523 -4.85 23.76 14.20
N PRO A 524 -4.18 24.33 13.18
CA PRO A 524 -4.83 24.66 11.92
C PRO A 524 -5.20 23.37 11.18
N LEU A 525 -6.29 23.38 10.41
CA LEU A 525 -6.70 22.26 9.58
C LEU A 525 -6.90 22.73 8.14
N THR A 526 -6.28 22.03 7.19
CA THR A 526 -6.64 22.14 5.77
C THR A 526 -7.57 20.99 5.42
N LEU A 527 -8.80 21.32 5.05
CA LEU A 527 -9.83 20.39 4.61
C LEU A 527 -10.01 20.50 3.09
N VAL A 528 -9.95 19.37 2.40
CA VAL A 528 -10.56 19.18 1.08
C VAL A 528 -11.73 18.20 1.25
N LEU A 529 -12.94 18.65 0.96
CA LEU A 529 -14.17 17.86 1.04
C LEU A 529 -14.72 17.62 -0.36
N SER A 530 -14.79 16.36 -0.77
CA SER A 530 -15.50 15.93 -1.97
C SER A 530 -16.85 15.31 -1.60
N LYS A 531 -17.90 15.75 -2.27
CA LYS A 531 -19.23 15.11 -2.29
C LYS A 531 -19.45 14.51 -3.66
N ILE A 532 -19.76 13.23 -3.73
CA ILE A 532 -19.94 12.51 -4.99
C ILE A 532 -21.32 11.85 -4.98
N ASP A 533 -22.18 12.22 -5.93
CA ASP A 533 -23.55 11.71 -6.06
C ASP A 533 -23.90 11.33 -7.52
N GLY A 534 -25.14 10.91 -7.76
CA GLY A 534 -25.64 10.53 -9.09
C GLY A 534 -25.59 11.62 -10.18
N LYS A 535 -25.17 12.86 -9.87
CA LYS A 535 -25.02 13.99 -10.80
C LYS A 535 -23.56 14.34 -11.11
N GLY A 536 -22.60 13.91 -10.29
CA GLY A 536 -21.18 14.26 -10.42
C GLY A 536 -20.49 14.42 -9.06
N SER A 537 -19.32 15.05 -9.06
CA SER A 537 -18.61 15.49 -7.86
C SER A 537 -18.72 17.01 -7.67
N SER A 538 -18.82 17.44 -6.42
CA SER A 538 -18.69 18.82 -5.98
C SER A 538 -17.58 18.87 -4.92
N GLN A 539 -16.80 19.95 -4.89
CA GLN A 539 -15.71 20.12 -3.93
C GLN A 539 -15.91 21.39 -3.08
N PHE A 540 -15.40 21.32 -1.86
CA PHE A 540 -15.14 22.46 -0.97
C PHE A 540 -13.71 22.34 -0.46
N ALA A 541 -12.98 23.45 -0.40
CA ALA A 541 -11.64 23.43 0.21
C ALA A 541 -11.36 24.68 1.07
N SER A 542 -10.66 24.50 2.19
CA SER A 542 -10.30 25.61 3.08
C SER A 542 -9.16 25.26 4.04
N ASN A 543 -8.26 26.22 4.28
CA ASN A 543 -7.24 26.20 5.34
C ASN A 543 -7.58 27.10 6.54
N SER A 544 -8.83 27.61 6.59
CA SER A 544 -9.28 28.57 7.61
C SER A 544 -9.90 27.92 8.85
N LEU A 545 -9.87 26.59 8.94
CA LEU A 545 -10.34 25.84 10.11
C LEU A 545 -9.24 25.80 11.19
N ALA A 546 -9.65 25.95 12.44
CA ALA A 546 -8.76 25.79 13.60
C ALA A 546 -9.48 24.96 14.66
N LEU A 547 -8.88 23.84 15.05
CA LEU A 547 -9.40 22.95 16.07
C LEU A 547 -8.69 23.26 17.39
N ALA A 548 -9.44 23.73 18.38
CA ALA A 548 -8.92 23.93 19.74
C ALA A 548 -8.52 22.58 20.36
N GLY A 549 -7.46 22.55 21.19
CA GLY A 549 -6.94 21.29 21.75
C GLY A 549 -7.95 20.50 22.59
N ASN A 550 -8.95 21.16 23.20
CA ASN A 550 -10.06 20.50 23.89
C ASN A 550 -11.41 20.79 23.21
N GLY A 551 -11.45 21.08 21.91
CA GLY A 551 -12.66 21.51 21.20
C GLY A 551 -13.15 20.52 20.15
N ALA A 552 -14.27 20.88 19.52
CA ALA A 552 -14.84 20.15 18.40
C ALA A 552 -15.36 21.10 17.30
N LEU A 553 -15.31 20.62 16.06
CA LEU A 553 -15.86 21.24 14.87
C LEU A 553 -16.89 20.29 14.26
N ALA A 554 -18.13 20.75 14.04
CA ALA A 554 -19.18 20.01 13.33
C ALA A 554 -19.59 20.77 12.07
N LEU A 555 -19.54 20.09 10.91
CA LEU A 555 -19.66 20.67 9.58
C LEU A 555 -20.96 20.20 8.91
N ASP A 556 -21.85 21.13 8.52
CA ASP A 556 -23.12 20.82 7.85
C ASP A 556 -22.93 20.54 6.35
N VAL A 557 -22.28 19.42 6.07
CA VAL A 557 -21.98 18.89 4.75
C VAL A 557 -23.23 18.35 4.01
N GLN A 558 -24.36 18.20 4.69
CA GLN A 558 -25.64 17.86 4.06
C GLN A 558 -26.32 19.08 3.45
N ALA A 559 -26.41 20.19 4.19
CA ALA A 559 -26.99 21.43 3.68
C ALA A 559 -26.09 22.14 2.65
N TRP A 560 -24.78 21.96 2.76
CA TRP A 560 -23.79 22.54 1.86
C TRP A 560 -24.09 22.33 0.36
N GLN A 561 -23.86 23.39 -0.41
CA GLN A 561 -23.99 23.43 -1.87
C GLN A 561 -22.67 23.86 -2.50
N GLU A 562 -22.36 23.35 -3.70
CA GLU A 562 -21.15 23.69 -4.43
C GLU A 562 -20.97 25.21 -4.62
N ASN A 563 -19.74 25.72 -4.47
CA ASN A 563 -19.39 27.14 -4.54
C ASN A 563 -20.11 28.01 -3.47
N SER A 564 -20.49 27.43 -2.33
CA SER A 564 -21.03 28.16 -1.18
C SER A 564 -20.24 27.87 0.09
N SER A 565 -20.33 28.79 1.05
CA SER A 565 -19.75 28.61 2.38
C SER A 565 -20.27 27.36 3.06
N LEU A 566 -19.41 26.73 3.85
CA LEU A 566 -19.76 25.62 4.72
C LEU A 566 -20.08 26.18 6.11
N THR A 567 -21.28 25.89 6.60
CA THR A 567 -21.66 26.20 7.97
C THR A 567 -20.91 25.26 8.92
N VAL A 568 -20.13 25.84 9.83
CA VAL A 568 -19.34 25.10 10.83
C VAL A 568 -19.76 25.55 12.23
N THR A 569 -20.16 24.58 13.04
CA THR A 569 -20.46 24.75 14.46
C THR A 569 -19.21 24.45 15.26
N VAL A 570 -18.86 25.34 16.20
CA VAL A 570 -17.62 25.26 16.99
C VAL A 570 -17.95 25.20 18.47
N ASP A 571 -17.37 24.20 19.12
CA ASP A 571 -17.28 24.01 20.57
C ASP A 571 -15.80 24.23 20.95
N GLU A 572 -15.49 25.30 21.68
CA GLU A 572 -14.09 25.67 22.00
C GLU A 572 -13.55 24.92 23.23
N ASP A 573 -14.42 24.40 24.10
CA ASP A 573 -14.04 23.79 25.38
C ASP A 573 -14.44 22.31 25.54
N GLY A 574 -15.12 21.75 24.54
CA GLY A 574 -15.43 20.32 24.41
C GLY A 574 -16.57 19.88 25.33
N ASN A 575 -17.43 20.80 25.76
CA ASN A 575 -18.53 20.49 26.68
C ASN A 575 -19.74 19.81 26.01
N GLY A 576 -19.75 19.72 24.66
CA GLY A 576 -20.83 19.17 23.85
C GLY A 576 -21.93 20.18 23.54
N ALA A 577 -21.71 21.47 23.79
CA ALA A 577 -22.63 22.55 23.44
C ALA A 577 -21.88 23.62 22.63
N PRO A 578 -22.48 24.12 21.53
CA PRO A 578 -21.78 25.03 20.63
C PRO A 578 -21.61 26.43 21.22
N ASP A 579 -20.39 26.94 21.20
CA ASP A 579 -20.06 28.32 21.56
C ASP A 579 -20.44 29.28 20.43
N ARG A 580 -20.20 28.87 19.17
CA ARG A 580 -20.51 29.66 17.98
C ARG A 580 -20.83 28.80 16.76
N THR A 581 -21.38 29.46 15.74
CA THR A 581 -21.48 28.95 14.38
C THR A 581 -20.86 29.99 13.45
N GLU A 582 -20.09 29.54 12.47
CA GLU A 582 -19.41 30.38 11.49
C GLU A 582 -19.58 29.83 10.06
N GLU A 583 -19.39 30.71 9.08
CA GLU A 583 -19.50 30.41 7.66
C GLU A 583 -18.09 30.39 7.07
N VAL A 584 -17.55 29.19 6.83
CA VAL A 584 -16.21 29.02 6.28
C VAL A 584 -16.28 29.15 4.77
N ALA A 585 -15.50 30.07 4.21
CA ALA A 585 -15.47 30.30 2.77
C ALA A 585 -14.75 29.14 2.05
N ASP A 586 -15.37 28.73 0.95
CA ASP A 586 -14.78 27.86 -0.06
C ASP A 586 -13.63 28.60 -0.78
N GLN A 587 -12.50 27.94 -0.95
CA GLN A 587 -11.29 28.48 -1.58
C GLN A 587 -10.88 27.57 -2.76
N PRO A 588 -10.44 28.13 -3.91
CA PRO A 588 -9.87 27.32 -4.97
C PRO A 588 -8.68 26.52 -4.44
N ILE A 589 -8.57 25.26 -4.85
CA ILE A 589 -7.53 24.35 -4.37
C ILE A 589 -6.13 24.89 -4.71
N SER A 590 -6.00 25.59 -5.85
CA SER A 590 -4.76 26.28 -6.24
C SER A 590 -4.34 27.41 -5.30
N GLU A 591 -5.25 28.02 -4.53
CA GLU A 591 -4.93 29.04 -3.51
C GLU A 591 -4.43 28.43 -2.19
N LEU A 592 -4.67 27.13 -1.96
CA LEU A 592 -4.20 26.39 -0.79
C LEU A 592 -2.76 25.86 -0.93
N LEU A 593 -2.21 25.88 -2.16
CA LEU A 593 -0.88 25.39 -2.45
C LEU A 593 0.22 26.28 -1.85
N SER A 594 1.31 25.66 -1.41
CA SER A 594 2.50 26.40 -0.99
C SER A 594 3.09 27.24 -2.11
N GLN A 595 3.78 28.30 -1.71
CA GLN A 595 4.66 29.07 -2.58
C GLN A 595 6.08 29.06 -1.97
N PRO A 596 7.08 28.41 -2.61
CA PRO A 596 7.01 27.74 -3.92
C PRO A 596 6.10 26.50 -3.93
N PHE A 597 5.58 26.16 -5.11
CA PHE A 597 4.80 24.94 -5.35
C PHE A 597 5.60 23.69 -4.95
N GLN A 598 4.99 22.74 -4.25
CA GLN A 598 5.62 21.49 -3.82
C GLN A 598 4.73 20.29 -4.26
N PRO A 599 5.18 19.44 -5.20
CA PRO A 599 4.39 18.29 -5.67
C PRO A 599 3.91 17.38 -4.55
N GLU A 600 4.73 17.17 -3.53
CA GLU A 600 4.41 16.30 -2.41
C GLU A 600 3.28 16.86 -1.52
N GLN A 601 3.24 18.18 -1.32
CA GLN A 601 2.11 18.81 -0.63
C GLN A 601 0.81 18.68 -1.42
N VAL A 602 0.86 18.72 -2.76
CA VAL A 602 -0.33 18.50 -3.61
C VAL A 602 -0.88 17.10 -3.39
N ARG A 603 -0.01 16.07 -3.39
CA ARG A 603 -0.40 14.68 -3.07
C ARG A 603 -1.02 14.56 -1.69
N GLN A 604 -0.40 15.15 -0.67
CA GLN A 604 -0.86 15.05 0.72
C GLN A 604 -2.15 15.82 1.01
N MET A 605 -2.38 16.93 0.31
CA MET A 605 -3.58 17.75 0.47
C MET A 605 -4.79 17.17 -0.28
N LEU A 606 -4.58 16.61 -1.47
CA LEU A 606 -5.64 15.99 -2.25
C LEU A 606 -5.91 14.55 -1.79
N GLY A 607 -4.86 13.77 -1.50
CA GLY A 607 -4.98 12.32 -1.33
C GLY A 607 -5.80 11.73 -2.49
N GLN A 608 -6.87 11.03 -2.17
CA GLN A 608 -7.78 10.45 -3.15
C GLN A 608 -8.87 11.40 -3.68
N SER A 609 -8.96 12.64 -3.18
CA SER A 609 -9.84 13.65 -3.76
C SER A 609 -9.45 13.98 -5.21
N ALA A 610 -8.20 13.71 -5.59
CA ALA A 610 -7.68 13.78 -6.96
C ALA A 610 -8.59 13.11 -8.00
N ALA A 611 -9.10 11.90 -7.68
CA ALA A 611 -10.00 11.13 -8.55
C ALA A 611 -11.40 11.75 -8.71
N PHE A 612 -11.73 12.76 -7.90
CA PHE A 612 -13.04 13.42 -7.83
C PHE A 612 -12.97 14.93 -8.13
N LEU A 613 -11.80 15.43 -8.59
CA LEU A 613 -11.60 16.85 -8.90
C LEU A 613 -12.65 17.38 -9.88
N ALA A 614 -13.24 18.53 -9.53
CA ALA A 614 -14.08 19.27 -10.47
C ALA A 614 -13.20 19.81 -11.63
N PRO A 615 -13.67 19.83 -12.89
CA PRO A 615 -12.85 20.24 -14.04
C PRO A 615 -12.22 21.64 -13.92
N GLN A 616 -12.87 22.57 -13.21
CA GLN A 616 -12.29 23.89 -12.93
C GLN A 616 -11.06 23.84 -12.01
N GLU A 617 -11.08 22.99 -10.98
CA GLU A 617 -9.97 22.81 -10.04
C GLU A 617 -8.82 22.06 -10.72
N ALA A 618 -9.13 21.02 -11.49
CA ALA A 618 -8.15 20.31 -12.31
C ALA A 618 -7.43 21.26 -13.28
N ALA A 619 -8.14 22.13 -13.99
CA ALA A 619 -7.55 23.13 -14.88
C ALA A 619 -6.70 24.17 -14.11
N ALA A 620 -7.14 24.61 -12.93
CA ALA A 620 -6.38 25.54 -12.09
C ALA A 620 -5.08 24.92 -11.57
N LEU A 621 -5.12 23.67 -11.10
CA LEU A 621 -3.94 22.90 -10.67
C LEU A 621 -2.96 22.69 -11.82
N GLY A 622 -3.45 22.36 -13.02
CA GLY A 622 -2.61 22.25 -14.22
C GLY A 622 -1.89 23.55 -14.56
N GLN A 623 -2.57 24.70 -14.45
CA GLN A 623 -1.96 26.01 -14.64
C GLN A 623 -0.91 26.33 -13.56
N SER A 624 -1.17 26.04 -12.28
CA SER A 624 -0.18 26.20 -11.21
C SER A 624 1.06 25.31 -11.40
N LEU A 625 0.89 24.10 -11.94
CA LEU A 625 2.00 23.22 -12.28
C LEU A 625 2.83 23.76 -13.46
N LEU A 626 2.19 24.30 -14.51
CA LEU A 626 2.91 24.97 -15.61
C LEU A 626 3.71 26.19 -15.13
N GLU A 627 3.18 26.97 -14.19
CA GLU A 627 3.90 28.08 -13.56
C GLU A 627 5.10 27.58 -12.73
N ALA A 628 4.93 26.49 -11.97
CA ALA A 628 6.01 25.87 -11.21
C ALA A 628 7.13 25.29 -12.09
N ILE A 629 6.79 24.72 -13.25
CA ILE A 629 7.74 24.27 -14.28
C ILE A 629 8.50 25.48 -14.84
N ALA A 630 7.80 26.55 -15.23
CA ALA A 630 8.40 27.75 -15.82
C ALA A 630 9.37 28.48 -14.87
N ASP A 631 9.08 28.49 -13.56
CA ASP A 631 9.96 29.02 -12.51
C ASP A 631 11.10 28.04 -12.12
N GLY A 632 11.12 26.82 -12.67
CA GLY A 632 12.12 25.79 -12.39
C GLY A 632 12.00 25.17 -10.99
N ALA A 633 10.83 25.26 -10.36
CA ALA A 633 10.53 24.67 -9.06
C ALA A 633 10.14 23.19 -9.14
N VAL A 634 9.75 22.70 -10.33
CA VAL A 634 9.35 21.32 -10.61
C VAL A 634 10.01 20.86 -11.91
N SER A 635 10.68 19.71 -11.89
CA SER A 635 11.27 19.08 -13.08
C SER A 635 10.23 18.43 -13.99
N GLY A 636 10.61 18.07 -15.21
CA GLY A 636 9.72 17.34 -16.11
C GLY A 636 9.28 15.99 -15.53
N ALA A 637 10.21 15.26 -14.91
CA ALA A 637 9.92 13.97 -14.25
C ALA A 637 8.90 14.12 -13.11
N GLU A 638 9.10 15.10 -12.21
CA GLU A 638 8.17 15.36 -11.10
C GLU A 638 6.79 15.82 -11.58
N ALA A 639 6.74 16.63 -12.64
CA ALA A 639 5.48 17.07 -13.24
C ALA A 639 4.73 15.91 -13.92
N GLY A 640 5.44 15.03 -14.63
CA GLY A 640 4.86 13.83 -15.24
C GLY A 640 4.26 12.91 -14.18
N GLN A 641 5.06 12.57 -13.16
CA GLN A 641 4.61 11.74 -12.04
C GLN A 641 3.40 12.36 -11.34
N LEU A 642 3.45 13.65 -10.99
CA LEU A 642 2.32 14.32 -10.34
C LEU A 642 1.07 14.32 -11.23
N LEU A 643 1.19 14.53 -12.55
CA LEU A 643 0.05 14.42 -13.46
C LEU A 643 -0.52 13.00 -13.46
N PHE A 644 0.31 11.96 -13.50
CA PHE A 644 -0.16 10.58 -13.40
C PHE A 644 -0.88 10.30 -12.06
N ASP A 645 -0.29 10.70 -10.94
CA ASP A 645 -0.85 10.54 -9.59
C ASP A 645 -2.23 11.24 -9.46
N LEU A 646 -2.44 12.32 -10.21
CA LEU A 646 -3.68 13.10 -10.25
C LEU A 646 -4.63 12.68 -11.40
N GLY A 647 -4.48 11.47 -11.95
CA GLY A 647 -5.36 10.95 -13.01
C GLY A 647 -5.33 11.79 -14.30
N HIS A 648 -4.15 12.32 -14.63
CA HIS A 648 -3.88 13.28 -15.70
C HIS A 648 -4.72 14.57 -15.63
N LEU A 649 -5.30 14.89 -14.46
CA LEU A 649 -6.27 15.97 -14.27
C LEU A 649 -7.48 15.88 -15.25
N GLY A 650 -7.77 14.67 -15.74
CA GLY A 650 -8.81 14.42 -16.74
C GLY A 650 -8.46 14.83 -18.18
N MET A 651 -7.22 15.22 -18.47
CA MET A 651 -6.77 15.64 -19.81
C MET A 651 -6.73 14.48 -20.81
N ASP A 652 -7.17 14.73 -22.05
CA ASP A 652 -6.98 13.80 -23.18
C ASP A 652 -5.57 13.89 -23.82
N SER A 653 -5.27 13.04 -24.81
CA SER A 653 -3.98 13.03 -25.52
C SER A 653 -3.60 14.39 -26.15
N GLN A 654 -4.57 15.18 -26.61
CA GLN A 654 -4.32 16.48 -27.23
C GLN A 654 -4.09 17.56 -26.17
N GLU A 655 -4.80 17.48 -25.05
CA GLU A 655 -4.62 18.36 -23.90
C GLU A 655 -3.27 18.09 -23.21
N LEU A 656 -2.88 16.82 -23.02
CA LEU A 656 -1.55 16.41 -22.56
C LEU A 656 -0.44 16.89 -23.53
N ALA A 657 -0.64 16.76 -24.84
CA ALA A 657 0.31 17.28 -25.82
C ALA A 657 0.46 18.82 -25.76
N ALA A 658 -0.64 19.54 -25.51
CA ALA A 658 -0.62 20.99 -25.30
C ALA A 658 0.08 21.37 -23.99
N PHE A 659 -0.11 20.59 -22.91
CA PHE A 659 0.59 20.77 -21.64
C PHE A 659 2.11 20.62 -21.80
N VAL A 660 2.57 19.56 -22.48
CA VAL A 660 3.99 19.29 -22.78
C VAL A 660 4.63 20.41 -23.60
N GLN A 661 3.87 21.01 -24.53
CA GLN A 661 4.31 22.19 -25.29
C GLN A 661 4.40 23.44 -24.40
N ALA A 662 3.42 23.65 -23.51
CA ALA A 662 3.30 24.86 -22.68
C ALA A 662 4.38 24.98 -21.60
N GLY A 663 4.98 23.87 -21.15
CA GLY A 663 6.04 23.90 -20.14
C GLY A 663 7.38 24.54 -20.58
N GLU A 664 7.59 24.80 -21.88
CA GLU A 664 8.81 25.41 -22.46
C GLU A 664 10.17 24.80 -22.02
N MET A 665 10.16 23.54 -21.57
CA MET A 665 11.33 22.84 -21.03
C MET A 665 12.33 22.33 -22.10
N PRO A 666 13.59 21.99 -21.72
CA PRO A 666 14.52 21.21 -22.56
C PRO A 666 13.95 19.86 -23.01
N VAL A 667 14.48 19.30 -24.10
CA VAL A 667 14.00 18.04 -24.70
C VAL A 667 14.11 16.86 -23.73
N GLU A 668 15.14 16.86 -22.88
CA GLU A 668 15.39 15.86 -21.83
C GLU A 668 14.27 15.87 -20.77
N GLU A 669 13.84 17.06 -20.34
CA GLU A 669 12.75 17.25 -19.38
C GLU A 669 11.37 17.01 -20.01
N GLN A 670 11.17 17.40 -21.28
CA GLN A 670 9.95 17.08 -22.02
C GLN A 670 9.78 15.57 -22.18
N ALA A 671 10.85 14.84 -22.50
CA ALA A 671 10.83 13.39 -22.56
C ALA A 671 10.60 12.76 -21.18
N ALA A 672 11.23 13.30 -20.12
CA ALA A 672 11.01 12.85 -18.75
C ALA A 672 9.55 13.06 -18.30
N LEU A 673 8.92 14.19 -18.62
CA LEU A 673 7.50 14.41 -18.35
C LEU A 673 6.66 13.34 -19.05
N LEU A 674 6.82 13.18 -20.36
CA LEU A 674 6.07 12.20 -21.17
C LEU A 674 6.23 10.75 -20.69
N PHE A 675 7.43 10.38 -20.27
CA PHE A 675 7.73 9.05 -19.74
C PHE A 675 6.97 8.81 -18.43
N ASN A 676 7.02 9.77 -17.50
CA ASN A 676 6.37 9.68 -16.20
C ASN A 676 4.86 10.01 -16.24
N LEU A 677 4.26 10.23 -17.43
CA LEU A 677 2.80 10.17 -17.58
C LEU A 677 2.28 8.72 -17.54
N TYR A 678 3.14 7.71 -17.75
CA TYR A 678 2.78 6.28 -17.77
C TYR A 678 1.54 5.97 -18.63
N VAL A 679 1.51 6.57 -19.82
CA VAL A 679 0.51 6.32 -20.88
C VAL A 679 0.94 5.13 -21.74
N ASP A 680 -0.01 4.45 -22.40
CA ASP A 680 0.32 3.34 -23.30
C ASP A 680 1.10 3.80 -24.54
N GLU A 681 1.79 2.88 -25.23
CA GLU A 681 2.67 3.21 -26.36
C GLU A 681 1.93 3.96 -27.49
N ASN A 682 0.67 3.61 -27.80
CA ASN A 682 -0.08 4.27 -28.86
C ASN A 682 -0.45 5.70 -28.43
N GLN A 683 -0.86 5.88 -27.18
CA GLN A 683 -1.14 7.20 -26.61
C GLN A 683 0.14 8.05 -26.53
N GLN A 684 1.28 7.47 -26.15
CA GLN A 684 2.58 8.16 -26.14
C GLN A 684 2.97 8.60 -27.56
N GLN A 685 2.80 7.75 -28.58
CA GLN A 685 3.03 8.10 -29.98
C GLN A 685 2.09 9.22 -30.47
N GLU A 686 0.81 9.22 -30.07
CA GLU A 686 -0.14 10.30 -30.38
C GLU A 686 0.31 11.62 -29.75
N ILE A 687 0.65 11.61 -28.46
CA ILE A 687 1.11 12.80 -27.72
C ILE A 687 2.40 13.32 -28.34
N VAL A 688 3.40 12.48 -28.65
CA VAL A 688 4.66 12.89 -29.31
C VAL A 688 4.39 13.49 -30.69
N ALA A 689 3.48 12.92 -31.48
CA ALA A 689 3.14 13.45 -32.80
C ALA A 689 2.45 14.82 -32.73
N ALA A 690 1.60 15.04 -31.72
CA ALA A 690 0.91 16.30 -31.49
C ALA A 690 1.81 17.37 -30.85
N ALA A 691 2.61 16.99 -29.84
CA ALA A 691 3.48 17.88 -29.08
C ALA A 691 4.68 18.37 -29.90
N PHE A 692 5.23 17.54 -30.80
CA PHE A 692 6.43 17.88 -31.58
C PHE A 692 6.14 17.87 -33.09
N PRO A 693 5.65 18.97 -33.68
CA PRO A 693 5.33 19.02 -35.12
C PRO A 693 6.57 19.00 -36.04
N ASN A 694 7.79 19.07 -35.48
CA ASN A 694 9.05 18.99 -36.21
C ASN A 694 9.63 17.57 -36.12
N PRO A 695 9.87 16.86 -37.25
CA PRO A 695 10.46 15.52 -37.24
C PRO A 695 11.80 15.42 -36.50
N ALA A 696 12.62 16.49 -36.48
CA ALA A 696 13.88 16.49 -35.74
C ALA A 696 13.67 16.52 -34.22
N GLN A 697 12.59 17.13 -33.73
CA GLN A 697 12.22 17.11 -32.31
C GLN A 697 11.62 15.75 -31.93
N GLN A 698 10.76 15.16 -32.78
CA GLN A 698 10.22 13.81 -32.58
C GLN A 698 11.36 12.77 -32.43
N ILE A 699 12.35 12.79 -33.33
CA ILE A 699 13.51 11.90 -33.26
C ILE A 699 14.30 12.11 -31.96
N ALA A 700 14.49 13.37 -31.53
CA ALA A 700 15.22 13.66 -30.30
C ALA A 700 14.47 13.19 -29.04
N VAL A 701 13.16 13.44 -28.95
CA VAL A 701 12.32 13.00 -27.82
C VAL A 701 12.24 11.48 -27.77
N THR A 702 11.99 10.81 -28.90
CA THR A 702 11.94 9.34 -28.98
C THR A 702 13.26 8.71 -28.52
N ALA A 703 14.40 9.26 -28.96
CA ALA A 703 15.71 8.78 -28.53
C ALA A 703 16.01 9.03 -27.03
N GLN A 704 15.32 9.97 -26.37
CA GLN A 704 15.38 10.13 -24.92
C GLN A 704 14.43 9.15 -24.20
N LEU A 705 13.23 8.91 -24.73
CA LEU A 705 12.30 7.90 -24.21
C LEU A 705 12.93 6.47 -24.23
N GLU A 706 13.63 6.10 -25.31
CA GLU A 706 14.38 4.83 -25.39
C GLU A 706 15.45 4.68 -24.27
N ARG A 707 16.06 5.79 -23.82
CA ARG A 707 17.05 5.79 -22.74
C ARG A 707 16.40 5.70 -21.36
N LEU A 708 15.26 6.38 -21.18
CA LEU A 708 14.45 6.28 -19.97
C LEU A 708 13.92 4.86 -19.80
N GLU A 709 13.51 4.19 -20.88
CA GLU A 709 13.12 2.78 -20.84
C GLU A 709 14.29 1.84 -20.48
N THR A 710 15.48 2.11 -21.04
CA THR A 710 16.70 1.39 -20.66
C THR A 710 17.05 1.60 -19.18
N ALA A 711 16.91 2.83 -18.68
CA ALA A 711 17.13 3.17 -17.27
C ALA A 711 16.09 2.51 -16.34
N ARG A 712 14.81 2.47 -16.76
CA ARG A 712 13.73 1.77 -16.07
C ARG A 712 13.98 0.26 -15.98
N THR A 713 14.50 -0.34 -17.04
CA THR A 713 14.89 -1.76 -17.04
C THR A 713 15.99 -2.03 -15.99
N VAL A 714 17.00 -1.16 -15.87
CA VAL A 714 18.05 -1.26 -14.84
C VAL A 714 17.49 -1.13 -13.42
N ILE A 715 16.47 -0.29 -13.22
CA ILE A 715 15.77 -0.11 -11.95
C ILE A 715 14.99 -1.38 -11.57
N ASN A 716 14.18 -1.95 -12.48
CA ASN A 716 13.44 -3.18 -12.24
C ASN A 716 14.39 -4.37 -11.93
N GLU A 717 15.49 -4.50 -12.67
CA GLU A 717 16.50 -5.54 -12.39
C GLU A 717 17.22 -5.34 -11.05
N PHE A 718 17.30 -4.11 -10.52
CA PHE A 718 17.77 -3.87 -9.16
C PHE A 718 16.73 -4.28 -8.10
N GLU A 719 15.44 -3.94 -8.28
CA GLU A 719 14.35 -4.38 -7.39
C GLU A 719 14.38 -5.92 -7.20
N PHE A 720 14.62 -6.67 -8.29
CA PHE A 720 14.75 -8.14 -8.23
C PHE A 720 15.93 -8.69 -7.43
N THR A 721 16.97 -7.89 -7.19
CA THR A 721 18.10 -8.34 -6.36
C THR A 721 17.73 -8.48 -4.88
N GLY A 722 16.63 -7.85 -4.44
CA GLY A 722 16.27 -7.74 -3.02
C GLY A 722 17.30 -6.98 -2.18
N GLN A 723 18.22 -6.23 -2.81
CA GLN A 723 19.20 -5.40 -2.11
C GLN A 723 18.53 -4.12 -1.59
N PRO A 724 18.90 -3.64 -0.39
CA PRO A 724 18.32 -2.43 0.16
C PRO A 724 18.76 -1.20 -0.67
N PRO A 725 17.91 -0.15 -0.77
CA PRO A 725 18.10 0.92 -1.75
C PRO A 725 19.43 1.68 -1.71
N GLU A 726 20.09 1.77 -0.54
CA GLU A 726 21.41 2.38 -0.41
C GLU A 726 22.49 1.71 -1.29
N ASN A 727 22.29 0.45 -1.68
CA ASN A 727 23.18 -0.28 -2.59
C ASN A 727 22.94 0.05 -4.07
N PHE A 728 21.88 0.79 -4.44
CA PHE A 728 21.55 1.08 -5.83
C PHE A 728 22.70 1.77 -6.57
N ALA A 729 23.36 2.74 -5.94
CA ALA A 729 24.52 3.43 -6.53
C ALA A 729 25.71 2.48 -6.79
N GLN A 730 25.91 1.47 -5.92
CA GLN A 730 26.93 0.44 -6.12
C GLN A 730 26.54 -0.54 -7.23
N TYR A 731 25.26 -0.94 -7.30
CA TYR A 731 24.73 -1.77 -8.37
C TYR A 731 24.92 -1.09 -9.73
N VAL A 732 24.46 0.16 -9.87
CA VAL A 732 24.61 0.98 -11.09
C VAL A 732 26.07 1.16 -11.48
N ALA A 733 26.98 1.37 -10.53
CA ALA A 733 28.42 1.43 -10.80
C ALA A 733 29.03 0.10 -11.28
N GLY A 734 28.40 -1.03 -10.97
CA GLY A 734 28.72 -2.35 -11.52
C GLY A 734 28.16 -2.59 -12.93
N GLN A 735 27.14 -1.84 -13.35
CA GLN A 735 26.56 -1.93 -14.68
C GLN A 735 27.38 -1.16 -15.71
N ASN A 736 27.66 -1.78 -16.86
CA ASN A 736 28.41 -1.15 -17.97
C ASN A 736 27.49 -0.25 -18.84
N LEU A 737 26.88 0.76 -18.22
CA LEU A 737 25.92 1.67 -18.83
C LEU A 737 26.63 2.80 -19.61
N SER A 738 25.92 3.38 -20.59
CA SER A 738 26.37 4.61 -21.24
C SER A 738 26.13 5.84 -20.33
N PRO A 739 26.89 6.94 -20.49
CA PRO A 739 26.63 8.18 -19.75
C PRO A 739 25.21 8.71 -19.93
N ASP A 740 24.65 8.59 -21.14
CA ASP A 740 23.29 9.01 -21.48
C ASP A 740 22.22 8.21 -20.70
N VAL A 741 22.45 6.92 -20.43
CA VAL A 741 21.56 6.11 -19.57
C VAL A 741 21.78 6.42 -18.09
N GLN A 742 23.00 6.74 -17.67
CA GLN A 742 23.29 7.17 -16.30
C GLN A 742 22.61 8.51 -15.94
N ASP A 743 22.51 9.47 -16.88
CA ASP A 743 21.70 10.68 -16.68
C ASP A 743 20.20 10.37 -16.63
N ALA A 744 19.73 9.48 -17.51
CA ALA A 744 18.33 9.07 -17.56
C ALA A 744 17.82 8.40 -16.26
N LEU A 745 18.69 7.72 -15.49
CA LEU A 745 18.32 7.13 -14.18
C LEU A 745 17.78 8.16 -13.18
N ALA A 746 18.18 9.42 -13.26
CA ALA A 746 17.67 10.49 -12.39
C ALA A 746 16.34 11.10 -12.87
N ARG A 747 15.81 10.63 -14.01
CA ARG A 747 14.61 11.15 -14.68
C ARG A 747 13.49 10.11 -14.80
N VAL A 748 13.76 8.86 -14.44
CA VAL A 748 12.74 7.83 -14.22
C VAL A 748 12.13 8.08 -12.83
N GLY A 749 10.80 8.13 -12.75
CA GLY A 749 10.08 8.21 -11.48
C GLY A 749 10.23 6.95 -10.64
N ASN A 750 9.89 7.02 -9.36
CA ASN A 750 9.86 5.86 -8.46
C ASN A 750 11.19 5.07 -8.36
N VAL A 751 12.34 5.76 -8.40
CA VAL A 751 13.65 5.11 -8.18
C VAL A 751 13.71 4.51 -6.76
N PRO A 752 14.13 3.24 -6.58
CA PRO A 752 14.30 2.63 -5.26
C PRO A 752 15.13 3.51 -4.33
N GLY A 753 14.59 3.79 -3.14
CA GLY A 753 15.18 4.71 -2.17
C GLY A 753 14.70 6.16 -2.26
N SER A 754 13.75 6.47 -3.16
CA SER A 754 13.00 7.73 -3.17
C SER A 754 11.69 7.70 -2.35
N VAL A 755 11.42 6.59 -1.66
CA VAL A 755 10.27 6.45 -0.74
C VAL A 755 10.56 7.25 0.54
N GLY A 756 10.31 8.56 0.48
CA GLY A 756 10.55 9.50 1.57
C GLY A 756 11.40 10.70 1.14
N ALA A 757 10.72 11.77 0.70
CA ALA A 757 11.28 13.04 0.23
C ALA A 757 12.06 13.01 -1.10
N GLY A 758 11.87 14.05 -1.92
CA GLY A 758 12.23 14.03 -3.34
C GLY A 758 13.72 14.00 -3.66
N GLY A 759 14.10 13.15 -4.63
CA GLY A 759 15.16 13.34 -5.63
C GLY A 759 16.63 13.41 -5.19
N GLN A 760 16.96 13.67 -3.92
CA GLN A 760 18.33 14.00 -3.49
C GLN A 760 19.19 12.81 -3.04
N VAL A 761 19.38 11.80 -3.91
CA VAL A 761 20.37 10.74 -3.65
C VAL A 761 21.39 10.55 -4.79
N ILE A 762 21.04 10.85 -6.06
CA ILE A 762 21.94 10.58 -7.20
C ILE A 762 23.01 11.69 -7.40
N ALA A 763 22.87 12.85 -6.74
CA ALA A 763 23.72 14.02 -6.94
C ALA A 763 25.20 13.86 -6.48
N SER A 764 25.57 12.81 -5.75
CA SER A 764 26.97 12.57 -5.35
C SER A 764 27.84 11.94 -6.44
N ALA A 765 27.30 11.65 -7.62
CA ALA A 765 27.97 10.86 -8.66
C ALA A 765 28.41 11.65 -9.92
N GLN A 766 28.65 12.97 -9.87
CA GLN A 766 29.36 13.66 -10.97
C GLN A 766 30.01 15.02 -10.61
N SER A 767 31.33 15.03 -10.40
CA SER A 767 32.27 16.04 -10.97
C SER A 767 33.72 15.81 -10.50
N ASN A 768 34.34 14.68 -10.86
CA ASN A 768 35.74 14.41 -10.50
C ASN A 768 36.70 14.97 -11.57
N ASP A 769 36.78 16.30 -11.66
CA ASP A 769 37.68 17.02 -12.56
C ASP A 769 38.78 17.74 -11.77
N THR A 770 39.89 17.03 -11.50
CA THR A 770 41.14 17.65 -11.04
C THR A 770 42.33 16.82 -11.56
N PRO A 771 43.32 17.41 -12.27
CA PRO A 771 44.39 16.64 -12.89
C PRO A 771 45.35 15.96 -11.90
N THR A 772 45.75 14.76 -12.28
CA THR A 772 46.71 13.89 -11.60
C THR A 772 48.06 14.55 -11.32
N ASP A 773 48.55 14.46 -10.08
CA ASP A 773 49.99 14.26 -9.82
C ASP A 773 50.20 13.58 -8.45
N THR A 774 50.76 12.38 -8.43
CA THR A 774 51.14 11.68 -7.18
C THR A 774 52.40 10.83 -7.41
N PRO A 775 53.54 11.17 -6.78
CA PRO A 775 54.69 10.30 -6.69
C PRO A 775 54.58 9.40 -5.45
N VAL A 776 54.49 8.09 -5.65
CA VAL A 776 54.52 7.06 -4.59
C VAL A 776 55.96 6.78 -4.11
N PRO A 777 56.19 6.65 -2.80
CA PRO A 777 57.18 5.72 -2.25
C PRO A 777 56.60 4.84 -1.10
N PRO A 778 57.28 3.76 -0.67
CA PRO A 778 56.62 2.45 -0.66
C PRO A 778 56.39 1.78 0.71
N THR A 779 55.63 0.70 0.64
CA THR A 779 55.41 -0.33 1.68
C THR A 779 56.70 -0.92 2.23
N ASP A 780 56.78 -1.12 3.55
CA ASP A 780 57.48 -2.27 4.15
C ASP A 780 56.97 -2.52 5.59
N THR A 781 56.84 -3.78 5.98
CA THR A 781 56.44 -4.22 7.34
C THR A 781 57.39 -5.31 7.81
N PRO A 782 57.85 -5.28 9.08
CA PRO A 782 57.97 -6.53 9.82
C PRO A 782 57.47 -6.47 11.28
N GLN A 783 57.22 -7.68 11.80
CA GLN A 783 56.47 -8.05 13.00
C GLN A 783 57.43 -8.37 14.21
N PRO A 784 57.00 -9.08 15.30
CA PRO A 784 56.72 -8.57 16.66
C PRO A 784 57.76 -8.96 17.75
N THR A 785 57.47 -8.70 19.06
CA THR A 785 57.42 -9.70 20.19
C THR A 785 57.64 -9.11 21.62
N GLU A 786 56.59 -9.20 22.47
CA GLU A 786 56.51 -9.50 23.94
C GLU A 786 57.47 -8.91 25.04
N THR A 787 56.84 -8.20 26.00
CA THR A 787 56.77 -8.49 27.48
C THR A 787 58.04 -8.36 28.38
N PRO A 788 58.00 -7.52 29.46
CA PRO A 788 57.52 -8.00 30.78
C PRO A 788 56.72 -7.02 31.70
N VAL A 789 56.01 -7.64 32.65
CA VAL A 789 55.17 -7.15 33.79
C VAL A 789 55.77 -7.79 35.09
N PRO A 790 55.52 -7.40 36.38
CA PRO A 790 54.61 -6.41 37.01
C PRO A 790 55.30 -5.43 38.00
N THR A 791 54.55 -4.64 38.80
CA THR A 791 54.56 -4.68 40.30
C THR A 791 53.52 -3.70 40.94
N ASP A 792 52.76 -4.21 41.92
CA ASP A 792 51.98 -3.58 43.03
C ASP A 792 50.76 -2.61 42.84
N THR A 793 49.57 -3.21 43.02
CA THR A 793 48.39 -2.90 43.91
C THR A 793 48.53 -1.84 45.06
N PRO A 794 47.42 -1.40 45.75
CA PRO A 794 45.95 -1.41 45.48
C PRO A 794 45.13 -0.14 45.94
N VAL A 795 43.78 -0.26 46.02
CA VAL A 795 42.75 0.48 46.85
C VAL A 795 42.24 1.88 46.35
N PRO A 796 41.05 2.39 46.78
CA PRO A 796 39.66 2.06 46.35
C PRO A 796 38.88 3.30 45.78
N PRO A 797 37.56 3.19 45.43
CA PRO A 797 36.85 4.26 44.72
C PRO A 797 35.97 5.20 45.58
N THR A 798 35.45 6.22 44.88
CA THR A 798 34.16 6.93 45.03
C THR A 798 34.01 8.17 45.92
N ASN A 799 33.37 9.18 45.31
CA ASN A 799 32.38 10.15 45.83
C ASN A 799 32.75 11.65 45.88
N THR A 800 32.28 12.40 44.86
CA THR A 800 31.27 13.49 44.97
C THR A 800 31.62 14.77 45.81
N PRO A 801 30.86 15.88 45.68
CA PRO A 801 30.58 16.74 44.51
C PRO A 801 31.34 18.09 44.60
N VAL A 802 31.20 18.98 43.60
CA VAL A 802 31.50 20.43 43.77
C VAL A 802 30.26 21.28 43.39
N PRO A 803 29.72 22.10 44.32
CA PRO A 803 28.50 22.90 44.13
C PRO A 803 28.78 24.30 43.51
N PRO A 804 27.73 25.06 43.11
CA PRO A 804 27.87 26.24 42.24
C PRO A 804 28.21 27.54 43.00
N THR A 805 28.65 28.57 42.27
CA THR A 805 28.67 29.94 42.81
C THR A 805 28.15 30.98 41.80
N ASN A 806 26.95 31.48 42.06
CA ASN A 806 26.39 32.69 41.45
C ASN A 806 27.03 33.94 42.06
N THR A 807 27.32 34.99 41.27
CA THR A 807 26.91 36.41 41.50
C THR A 807 27.36 37.30 40.30
N PRO A 808 26.81 38.52 40.09
CA PRO A 808 26.19 38.81 38.80
C PRO A 808 26.84 39.96 38.00
N VAL A 809 26.59 39.99 36.68
CA VAL A 809 26.87 41.14 35.81
C VAL A 809 25.57 41.98 35.64
N PRO A 810 25.55 43.28 35.97
CA PRO A 810 24.33 44.10 35.86
C PRO A 810 23.93 44.48 34.42
N PRO A 811 22.65 44.85 34.17
CA PRO A 811 22.07 44.87 32.84
C PRO A 811 22.08 46.26 32.16
N THR A 812 21.97 46.28 30.83
CA THR A 812 21.52 47.49 30.10
C THR A 812 20.62 47.18 28.89
N ASN A 813 19.33 47.49 29.10
CA ASN A 813 18.37 48.04 28.13
C ASN A 813 17.82 47.18 26.98
N THR A 814 16.72 46.50 27.33
CA THR A 814 15.49 46.27 26.56
C THR A 814 15.17 47.28 25.44
N PRO A 815 14.63 46.84 24.29
CA PRO A 815 13.92 47.71 23.35
C PRO A 815 12.65 48.28 23.98
N ARG A 816 12.53 49.62 24.04
CA ARG A 816 11.32 50.30 24.50
C ARG A 816 10.37 50.55 23.31
N PRO A 817 9.03 50.41 23.45
CA PRO A 817 8.09 50.69 22.37
C PRO A 817 8.14 52.15 21.91
N THR A 818 8.25 52.37 20.60
CA THR A 818 8.28 53.70 19.99
C THR A 818 6.87 54.19 19.67
N ASN A 819 6.16 54.67 20.70
CA ASN A 819 5.03 55.56 20.53
C ASN A 819 5.45 57.00 20.86
N THR A 820 5.65 57.83 19.84
CA THR A 820 5.66 59.31 19.98
C THR A 820 5.13 59.92 18.68
N PRO A 821 4.18 60.88 18.72
CA PRO A 821 3.45 61.28 17.52
C PRO A 821 4.27 62.12 16.54
N VAL A 822 4.01 61.95 15.24
CA VAL A 822 4.44 62.88 14.20
C VAL A 822 3.60 64.18 14.30
N PRO A 823 4.19 65.39 14.18
CA PRO A 823 3.44 66.64 14.26
C PRO A 823 2.44 66.80 13.11
N PRO A 824 1.27 67.45 13.33
CA PRO A 824 0.28 67.67 12.28
C PRO A 824 0.80 68.69 11.26
N THR A 825 1.04 68.23 10.03
CA THR A 825 1.40 69.11 8.91
C THR A 825 0.12 69.72 8.35
N ASN A 826 -0.22 70.92 8.82
CA ASN A 826 -1.36 71.70 8.31
C ASN A 826 -1.08 72.24 6.90
N THR A 827 -1.33 71.42 5.88
CA THR A 827 -1.52 71.88 4.49
C THR A 827 -2.75 71.20 3.90
N PRO A 828 -3.87 71.92 3.66
CA PRO A 828 -5.09 71.31 3.14
C PRO A 828 -4.95 70.94 1.65
N VAL A 829 -5.20 69.68 1.31
CA VAL A 829 -5.39 69.21 -0.06
C VAL A 829 -6.90 69.24 -0.39
N PRO A 830 -7.35 69.70 -1.57
CA PRO A 830 -8.78 69.94 -1.83
C PRO A 830 -9.61 68.65 -1.97
N PRO A 831 -10.89 68.65 -1.57
CA PRO A 831 -11.77 67.49 -1.75
C PRO A 831 -12.14 67.34 -3.24
N THR A 832 -11.98 66.15 -3.80
CA THR A 832 -12.36 65.88 -5.20
C THR A 832 -13.19 64.60 -5.35
N ASN A 833 -14.51 64.79 -5.24
CA ASN A 833 -15.58 64.10 -5.97
C ASN A 833 -15.75 62.58 -5.88
N THR A 834 -16.83 62.23 -5.17
CA THR A 834 -17.72 61.07 -5.37
C THR A 834 -17.84 60.59 -6.82
N PRO A 835 -17.87 59.26 -7.09
CA PRO A 835 -18.20 58.74 -8.41
C PRO A 835 -19.60 59.16 -8.87
N ARG A 836 -19.69 59.78 -10.04
CA ARG A 836 -20.95 60.05 -10.74
C ARG A 836 -21.17 58.95 -11.79
N PRO A 837 -22.37 58.37 -11.94
CA PRO A 837 -22.62 57.30 -12.91
C PRO A 837 -22.46 57.79 -14.35
N THR A 838 -21.68 57.06 -15.15
CA THR A 838 -21.46 57.36 -16.57
C THR A 838 -22.40 56.54 -17.44
N ASN A 839 -23.58 57.10 -17.74
CA ASN A 839 -24.40 56.64 -18.85
C ASN A 839 -23.94 57.33 -20.14
N THR A 840 -23.23 56.61 -21.01
CA THR A 840 -23.06 56.96 -22.43
C THR A 840 -23.25 55.70 -23.28
N PRO A 841 -24.09 55.69 -24.33
CA PRO A 841 -24.43 54.45 -25.05
C PRO A 841 -23.32 54.00 -26.01
N VAL A 842 -23.12 52.69 -26.09
CA VAL A 842 -22.32 52.04 -27.16
C VAL A 842 -23.16 52.00 -28.45
N PRO A 843 -22.61 52.35 -29.63
CA PRO A 843 -23.35 52.31 -30.89
C PRO A 843 -23.57 50.86 -31.38
N PRO A 844 -24.69 50.58 -32.10
CA PRO A 844 -25.01 49.22 -32.54
C PRO A 844 -24.14 48.79 -33.73
N THR A 845 -23.44 47.66 -33.61
CA THR A 845 -22.63 47.11 -34.71
C THR A 845 -23.28 45.86 -35.32
N ASN A 846 -23.92 46.09 -36.47
CA ASN A 846 -24.15 45.18 -37.61
C ASN A 846 -24.55 43.70 -37.38
N THR A 847 -25.80 43.44 -37.77
CA THR A 847 -26.43 42.13 -38.03
C THR A 847 -25.60 41.17 -38.88
N PRO A 848 -25.47 39.88 -38.50
CA PRO A 848 -25.00 38.82 -39.39
C PRO A 848 -25.99 38.57 -40.55
N ARG A 849 -25.45 38.45 -41.77
CA ARG A 849 -26.19 38.15 -43.00
C ARG A 849 -26.44 36.62 -43.10
N PRO A 850 -27.63 36.16 -43.51
CA PRO A 850 -27.89 34.74 -43.69
C PRO A 850 -27.16 34.19 -44.93
N THR A 851 -26.47 33.06 -44.76
CA THR A 851 -25.85 32.31 -45.86
C THR A 851 -26.54 30.97 -46.01
N ASN A 852 -27.42 30.85 -47.01
CA ASN A 852 -27.99 29.57 -47.42
C ASN A 852 -26.98 28.83 -48.31
N THR A 853 -26.52 27.65 -47.89
CA THR A 853 -25.98 26.61 -48.78
C THR A 853 -26.38 25.25 -48.21
N PRO A 854 -27.06 24.38 -48.98
CA PRO A 854 -27.69 23.17 -48.43
C PRO A 854 -26.69 22.03 -48.22
N VAL A 855 -26.84 21.34 -47.08
CA VAL A 855 -26.17 20.07 -46.77
C VAL A 855 -26.96 18.90 -47.39
N PRO A 856 -26.32 17.83 -47.93
CA PRO A 856 -27.04 16.67 -48.48
C PRO A 856 -27.75 15.84 -47.39
N PRO A 857 -28.84 15.14 -47.71
CA PRO A 857 -29.51 14.26 -46.74
C PRO A 857 -28.71 12.97 -46.51
N THR A 858 -28.24 12.76 -45.28
CA THR A 858 -27.65 11.49 -44.84
C THR A 858 -28.73 10.42 -44.69
N ASN A 859 -28.43 9.18 -45.10
CA ASN A 859 -29.42 8.12 -45.23
C ASN A 859 -30.05 7.67 -43.90
N THR A 860 -31.36 7.45 -43.91
CA THR A 860 -32.13 6.89 -42.80
C THR A 860 -31.77 5.41 -42.57
N PRO A 861 -31.53 4.95 -41.32
CA PRO A 861 -31.39 3.53 -41.02
C PRO A 861 -32.69 2.76 -41.32
N ARG A 862 -32.56 1.65 -42.03
CA ARG A 862 -33.66 0.72 -42.35
C ARG A 862 -33.97 -0.15 -41.12
N PRO A 863 -35.22 -0.32 -40.68
CA PRO A 863 -35.55 -1.21 -39.57
C PRO A 863 -35.35 -2.68 -39.98
N THR A 864 -34.58 -3.41 -39.17
CA THR A 864 -34.36 -4.85 -39.34
C THR A 864 -35.28 -5.61 -38.37
N ASN A 865 -36.36 -6.18 -38.90
CA ASN A 865 -37.23 -7.08 -38.15
C ASN A 865 -36.59 -8.47 -38.06
N THR A 866 -36.11 -8.85 -36.86
CA THR A 866 -35.82 -10.25 -36.50
C THR A 866 -36.73 -10.64 -35.34
N PRO A 867 -37.57 -11.68 -35.44
CA PRO A 867 -38.50 -12.04 -34.36
C PRO A 867 -37.79 -12.75 -33.20
N VAL A 868 -38.11 -12.33 -31.96
CA VAL A 868 -37.73 -13.04 -30.73
C VAL A 868 -38.75 -14.17 -30.47
N PRO A 869 -38.32 -15.41 -30.16
CA PRO A 869 -39.24 -16.49 -29.79
C PRO A 869 -39.79 -16.31 -28.36
N PRO A 870 -41.05 -16.67 -28.07
CA PRO A 870 -41.66 -16.45 -26.75
C PRO A 870 -41.24 -17.51 -25.72
N THR A 871 -40.61 -17.08 -24.63
CA THR A 871 -40.34 -17.92 -23.45
C THR A 871 -41.59 -17.99 -22.57
N ASN A 872 -42.23 -19.16 -22.50
CA ASN A 872 -43.30 -19.43 -21.54
C ASN A 872 -42.73 -20.06 -20.26
N THR A 873 -42.75 -19.33 -19.14
CA THR A 873 -42.55 -19.89 -17.80
C THR A 873 -43.77 -19.54 -16.94
N PRO A 874 -44.49 -20.51 -16.32
CA PRO A 874 -45.69 -20.21 -15.55
C PRO A 874 -45.37 -19.75 -14.12
N VAL A 875 -46.15 -18.79 -13.63
CA VAL A 875 -46.16 -18.35 -12.21
C VAL A 875 -47.02 -19.32 -11.37
N PRO A 876 -46.55 -19.81 -10.21
CA PRO A 876 -47.38 -20.60 -9.30
C PRO A 876 -48.35 -19.71 -8.49
N PRO A 877 -49.59 -20.17 -8.20
CA PRO A 877 -50.60 -19.34 -7.56
C PRO A 877 -50.49 -19.30 -6.03
N THR A 878 -50.49 -18.07 -5.49
CA THR A 878 -50.88 -17.60 -4.14
C THR A 878 -50.53 -18.46 -2.93
#